data_AF-A0A4Y9J6K3-F1
#
_entry.id   AF-A0A4Y9J6K3-F1
#
_cell.length_a   1.000
_cell.length_b   1.000
_cell.length_c   1.000
_cell.angle_alpha   90.00
_cell.angle_beta   90.00
_cell.angle_gamma   90.00
#
_symmetry.space_group_name_H-M   'P 1'
#
loop_
_entity.id
_entity.type
_entity.pdbx_description
1 polymer ?
#
loop_
_entity_poly.entity_id
_entity_poly.type
_entity_poly.pdbx_seq_one_letter_code
_entity_poly.pdbx_strand_id
1 'polypeptide(L)'
;AGTLTSSKALISLSRMTFKDNPIPDITPEKPDFQPEKFDLSEGKFDITGNKLMDDDDELTDEYGETNKDPYVDKVDNNEPQNLNTKLVKRGDKLFYQLWLDTNHFTPEQLIQTTGLTDSYDAKHLTLDARNIKGYDGKTGEEVTKLFDVEDKDGKLTIQTKKDLLKDNVLDTERFAFGRYYKFDIPVTVKEDVEDGVDIENVASQFVTTVNPETGESNAPTETVEKPTQKRVNKVKSPKKVDFQPEKFDLSEAKFDITGDKLVDDDDEVKDEYTDTNKDPYADKVDNNEPQNLNTKLVKRGDKLFYQLWLDTNHFTPEQLIRTTGLTDSYDAKHLTLDIKNIKGYDGKTGEEATKLFDIEDKDGKLTIQTKKELLKDNVLDTERFAFGRYYKFDVPVTVKEDVPAGTAIENTARQFVTTVNPETGEPNKPSEKPTQKRVNKVKENKPEPHKFVLDKANVDVKGTKLLDDDSELKDRYADTNKEPYADKTDNNEPENINTAVLKAGTTIHYQVWVDTTPFDKESLLQTIGAEDDYDERYVTIDTKAVKVYNKSTGKDVTSQFDIENKDGKLTILPNDSVKKTLGQIKVLDTSKFELGVYYQVEIPATIKKDVPAGTDIENTAKQVIVDKDGKKEELITEKRVNKTPKEEQATGALPRTGEKAGLLYTLVGSLLLAGLAEWKIRLFSKQMKKALKQVSK
;
A
#
# COMPACT_ATOMS: atom_id res chain seq x y z
N ALA A 1 -36.93 92.24 -37.65
CA ALA A 1 -37.49 93.32 -38.50
C ALA A 1 -38.18 92.68 -39.69
N GLY A 2 -39.47 92.93 -39.88
CA GLY A 2 -40.26 92.36 -40.97
C GLY A 2 -41.75 92.53 -40.70
N THR A 3 -42.41 93.35 -41.51
CA THR A 3 -43.79 93.82 -41.36
C THR A 3 -44.78 92.84 -41.96
N LEU A 4 -45.82 92.47 -41.22
CA LEU A 4 -47.10 91.98 -41.77
C LEU A 4 -48.19 92.97 -41.38
N THR A 5 -48.88 93.50 -42.38
CA THR A 5 -49.95 94.49 -42.29
C THR A 5 -51.33 93.85 -42.30
N SER A 6 -52.26 94.49 -41.59
CA SER A 6 -53.72 94.51 -41.82
C SER A 6 -54.53 93.32 -41.23
N SER A 7 -55.63 93.49 -40.49
CA SER A 7 -56.41 94.67 -40.09
C SER A 7 -57.28 94.33 -38.88
N LYS A 8 -57.41 95.29 -37.96
CA LYS A 8 -58.40 95.39 -36.85
C LYS A 8 -58.18 94.50 -35.62
N ALA A 9 -57.21 94.88 -34.79
CA ALA A 9 -57.41 95.09 -33.35
C ALA A 9 -56.22 95.92 -32.81
N LEU A 10 -56.50 97.08 -32.21
CA LEU A 10 -55.53 97.74 -31.33
C LEU A 10 -55.47 96.88 -30.05
N ILE A 11 -54.35 96.19 -29.81
CA ILE A 11 -54.02 95.66 -28.48
C ILE A 11 -52.75 96.39 -28.04
N SER A 12 -52.92 97.24 -27.02
CA SER A 12 -51.82 97.86 -26.28
C SER A 12 -50.99 96.76 -25.62
N LEU A 13 -49.72 96.62 -26.03
CA LEU A 13 -48.72 95.87 -25.26
C LEU A 13 -48.41 96.63 -23.97
N SER A 14 -49.11 96.29 -22.90
CA SER A 14 -48.54 96.46 -21.56
C SER A 14 -47.40 95.45 -21.40
N ARG A 15 -46.22 95.93 -21.01
CA ARG A 15 -45.07 95.10 -20.64
C ARG A 15 -45.51 94.02 -19.64
N MET A 16 -45.69 92.79 -20.10
CA MET A 16 -45.64 91.63 -19.22
C MET A 16 -44.17 91.34 -18.97
N THR A 17 -43.69 91.70 -17.78
CA THR A 17 -42.52 91.06 -17.20
C THR A 17 -42.88 89.59 -16.96
N PHE A 18 -42.25 88.68 -17.69
CA PHE A 18 -42.25 87.25 -17.35
C PHE A 18 -41.47 87.09 -16.03
N LYS A 19 -42.11 87.40 -14.90
CA LYS A 19 -41.58 87.15 -13.55
C LYS A 19 -42.35 86.06 -12.81
N ASP A 20 -43.48 85.60 -13.33
CA ASP A 20 -44.39 84.70 -12.62
C ASP A 20 -44.86 83.50 -13.48
N ASN A 21 -43.96 82.91 -14.27
CA ASN A 21 -44.12 81.53 -14.69
C ASN A 21 -43.19 80.70 -13.78
N PRO A 22 -43.70 79.83 -12.87
CA PRO A 22 -42.83 78.82 -12.30
C PRO A 22 -42.27 78.01 -13.48
N ILE A 23 -40.95 78.02 -13.63
CA ILE A 23 -40.27 77.03 -14.46
C ILE A 23 -40.79 75.69 -13.93
N PRO A 24 -41.36 74.80 -14.77
CA PRO A 24 -41.73 73.48 -14.29
C PRO A 24 -40.49 72.89 -13.63
N ASP A 25 -40.64 72.37 -12.43
CA ASP A 25 -39.57 71.66 -11.72
C ASP A 25 -39.23 70.43 -12.58
N ILE A 26 -38.22 70.58 -13.44
CA ILE A 26 -37.74 69.51 -14.32
C ILE A 26 -36.69 68.77 -13.51
N THR A 27 -37.13 67.97 -12.54
CA THR A 27 -36.25 66.96 -11.97
C THR A 27 -36.01 65.92 -13.07
N PRO A 28 -34.77 65.75 -13.58
CA PRO A 28 -34.48 64.77 -14.61
C PRO A 28 -34.92 63.38 -14.15
N GLU A 29 -35.52 62.60 -15.05
CA GLU A 29 -35.89 61.22 -14.73
C GLU A 29 -34.63 60.43 -14.37
N LYS A 30 -34.73 59.56 -13.37
CA LYS A 30 -33.60 58.74 -12.94
C LYS A 30 -33.21 57.77 -14.06
N PRO A 31 -31.93 57.71 -14.46
CA PRO A 31 -31.48 56.75 -15.46
C PRO A 31 -31.75 55.31 -15.02
N ASP A 32 -32.30 54.52 -15.94
CA ASP A 32 -32.39 53.07 -15.79
C ASP A 32 -31.35 52.39 -16.68
N PHE A 33 -30.75 51.33 -16.17
CA PHE A 33 -29.64 50.62 -16.80
C PHE A 33 -29.39 49.27 -16.11
N GLN A 34 -28.84 48.31 -16.85
CA GLN A 34 -28.55 46.94 -16.44
C GLN A 34 -27.16 46.53 -16.96
N PRO A 35 -26.09 46.76 -16.17
CA PRO A 35 -24.74 46.47 -16.63
C PRO A 35 -24.37 45.00 -16.46
N GLU A 36 -23.62 44.43 -17.41
CA GLU A 36 -23.24 43.02 -17.38
C GLU A 36 -21.74 42.80 -17.16
N LYS A 37 -21.40 41.65 -16.57
CA LYS A 37 -20.02 41.20 -16.42
C LYS A 37 -19.87 39.73 -16.79
N PHE A 38 -18.85 39.42 -17.59
CA PHE A 38 -18.48 38.06 -17.95
C PHE A 38 -16.98 37.83 -17.75
N ASP A 39 -16.60 36.59 -17.45
CA ASP A 39 -15.21 36.16 -17.42
C ASP A 39 -14.94 35.18 -18.57
N LEU A 40 -13.99 35.51 -19.44
CA LEU A 40 -13.82 34.83 -20.72
C LEU A 40 -12.40 34.33 -20.92
N SER A 41 -12.28 33.19 -21.62
CA SER A 41 -10.99 32.62 -22.04
C SER A 41 -10.32 33.34 -23.22
N GLU A 42 -11.07 34.17 -23.94
CA GLU A 42 -10.58 34.93 -25.10
C GLU A 42 -11.21 36.34 -25.15
N GLY A 43 -10.44 37.31 -25.66
CA GLY A 43 -10.92 38.68 -25.88
C GLY A 43 -11.67 38.83 -27.21
N LYS A 44 -12.39 39.93 -27.39
CA LYS A 44 -13.24 40.26 -28.54
C LYS A 44 -14.35 39.24 -28.80
N PHE A 45 -14.76 38.51 -27.77
CA PHE A 45 -15.87 37.58 -27.87
C PHE A 45 -17.19 38.35 -27.90
N ASP A 46 -18.06 37.97 -28.84
CA ASP A 46 -19.42 38.47 -29.02
C ASP A 46 -19.65 40.00 -28.87
N ILE A 47 -18.72 40.81 -29.37
CA ILE A 47 -18.77 42.26 -29.16
C ILE A 47 -20.04 42.94 -29.72
N THR A 48 -20.66 42.40 -30.77
CA THR A 48 -21.88 42.96 -31.38
C THR A 48 -23.13 42.10 -31.17
N GLY A 49 -23.00 40.95 -30.52
CA GLY A 49 -24.10 40.02 -30.29
C GLY A 49 -24.69 40.14 -28.90
N ASN A 50 -25.48 39.13 -28.54
CA ASN A 50 -26.09 38.96 -27.22
C ASN A 50 -25.83 37.55 -26.66
N LYS A 51 -24.81 36.84 -27.15
CA LYS A 51 -24.32 35.62 -26.50
C LYS A 51 -23.85 36.00 -25.10
N LEU A 52 -23.89 35.07 -24.16
CA LEU A 52 -23.71 35.26 -22.71
C LEU A 52 -24.94 35.82 -21.96
N MET A 53 -25.95 36.40 -22.63
CA MET A 53 -27.09 37.01 -21.92
C MET A 53 -28.02 35.98 -21.27
N ASP A 54 -27.98 34.73 -21.73
CA ASP A 54 -28.74 33.60 -21.19
C ASP A 54 -27.94 32.75 -20.19
N ASP A 55 -26.70 33.15 -19.87
CA ASP A 55 -25.80 32.43 -18.96
C ASP A 55 -26.28 32.45 -17.50
N ASP A 56 -27.16 33.37 -17.14
CA ASP A 56 -27.72 33.48 -15.78
C ASP A 56 -29.27 33.27 -15.76
N ASP A 57 -29.86 32.78 -16.85
CA ASP A 57 -31.32 32.65 -17.04
C ASP A 57 -32.01 31.75 -15.99
N GLU A 58 -31.26 30.91 -15.27
CA GLU A 58 -31.78 30.10 -14.18
C GLU A 58 -32.00 30.88 -12.87
N LEU A 59 -31.43 32.07 -12.75
CA LEU A 59 -31.52 32.94 -11.57
C LEU A 59 -32.74 33.87 -11.68
N THR A 60 -33.34 34.21 -10.53
CA THR A 60 -34.49 35.16 -10.51
C THR A 60 -34.01 36.60 -10.37
N ASP A 61 -32.90 36.80 -9.66
CA ASP A 61 -32.18 38.07 -9.53
C ASP A 61 -30.68 37.81 -9.64
N GLU A 62 -30.18 37.74 -10.88
CA GLU A 62 -28.77 37.47 -11.19
C GLU A 62 -27.79 38.42 -10.47
N TYR A 63 -28.17 39.69 -10.28
CA TYR A 63 -27.36 40.67 -9.58
C TYR A 63 -27.31 40.38 -8.08
N GLY A 64 -28.47 40.21 -7.44
CA GLY A 64 -28.55 39.99 -6.00
C GLY A 64 -28.02 38.62 -5.56
N GLU A 65 -28.32 37.57 -6.33
CA GLU A 65 -27.97 36.19 -6.00
C GLU A 65 -26.47 35.94 -6.13
N THR A 66 -25.85 36.28 -7.26
CA THR A 66 -24.41 36.06 -7.49
C THR A 66 -23.53 36.91 -6.56
N ASN A 67 -23.95 38.15 -6.23
CA ASN A 67 -23.20 38.99 -5.29
C ASN A 67 -23.16 38.41 -3.87
N LYS A 68 -24.20 37.66 -3.49
CA LYS A 68 -24.26 36.95 -2.20
C LYS A 68 -23.45 35.64 -2.22
N ASP A 69 -23.55 34.89 -3.30
CA ASP A 69 -22.80 33.65 -3.53
C ASP A 69 -22.60 33.45 -5.04
N PRO A 70 -21.39 33.66 -5.58
CA PRO A 70 -21.16 33.59 -7.03
C PRO A 70 -21.25 32.16 -7.60
N TYR A 71 -21.33 31.13 -6.76
CA TYR A 71 -21.49 29.73 -7.18
C TYR A 71 -22.96 29.29 -7.36
N VAL A 72 -23.92 30.20 -7.18
CA VAL A 72 -25.34 29.93 -7.50
C VAL A 72 -25.60 29.85 -9.00
N ASP A 73 -24.82 30.59 -9.79
CA ASP A 73 -24.69 30.46 -11.24
C ASP A 73 -24.01 29.13 -11.55
N LYS A 74 -24.67 28.33 -12.41
CA LYS A 74 -24.18 27.02 -12.81
C LYS A 74 -23.64 27.05 -14.23
N VAL A 75 -22.63 26.22 -14.48
CA VAL A 75 -22.01 26.07 -15.81
C VAL A 75 -22.89 25.41 -16.90
N ASP A 76 -24.16 25.13 -16.63
CA ASP A 76 -25.00 24.27 -17.48
C ASP A 76 -25.47 24.98 -18.77
N ASN A 77 -25.66 26.31 -18.72
CA ASN A 77 -26.02 27.20 -19.84
C ASN A 77 -24.83 27.98 -20.42
N ASN A 78 -23.73 28.10 -19.67
CA ASN A 78 -22.55 28.87 -20.08
C ASN A 78 -21.90 28.38 -21.39
N GLU A 79 -21.52 29.32 -22.27
CA GLU A 79 -20.70 28.99 -23.43
C GLU A 79 -19.30 28.45 -23.03
N PRO A 80 -18.61 27.72 -23.94
CA PRO A 80 -17.26 27.23 -23.67
C PRO A 80 -16.27 28.33 -23.26
N GLN A 81 -16.47 29.54 -23.80
CA GLN A 81 -15.65 30.71 -23.55
C GLN A 81 -15.84 31.29 -22.15
N ASN A 82 -17.04 31.21 -21.57
CA ASN A 82 -17.33 31.71 -20.23
C ASN A 82 -16.64 30.81 -19.19
N LEU A 83 -15.78 31.42 -18.39
CA LEU A 83 -14.94 30.78 -17.38
C LEU A 83 -15.52 30.88 -15.97
N ASN A 84 -16.68 31.51 -15.78
CA ASN A 84 -17.29 31.63 -14.47
C ASN A 84 -17.47 30.25 -13.81
N THR A 85 -17.08 30.18 -12.52
CA THR A 85 -16.98 28.99 -11.66
C THR A 85 -16.01 27.89 -12.12
N LYS A 86 -15.30 28.07 -13.25
CA LYS A 86 -14.32 27.09 -13.77
C LYS A 86 -12.95 27.22 -13.07
N LEU A 87 -12.15 26.16 -13.23
CA LEU A 87 -10.77 26.12 -12.76
C LEU A 87 -9.84 26.87 -13.71
N VAL A 88 -8.99 27.72 -13.16
CA VAL A 88 -7.91 28.43 -13.87
C VAL A 88 -6.55 28.00 -13.34
N LYS A 89 -5.51 28.14 -14.15
CA LYS A 89 -4.12 27.87 -13.78
C LYS A 89 -3.36 29.18 -13.60
N ARG A 90 -2.27 29.10 -12.85
CA ARG A 90 -1.26 30.15 -12.79
C ARG A 90 -0.74 30.45 -14.19
N GLY A 91 -0.57 31.73 -14.49
CA GLY A 91 -0.17 32.22 -15.81
C GLY A 91 -1.29 32.23 -16.86
N ASP A 92 -2.49 31.70 -16.57
CA ASP A 92 -3.61 31.79 -17.51
C ASP A 92 -4.00 33.26 -17.74
N LYS A 93 -4.30 33.59 -18.99
CA LYS A 93 -4.82 34.89 -19.39
C LYS A 93 -6.35 34.82 -19.44
N LEU A 94 -7.00 35.73 -18.72
CA LEU A 94 -8.45 35.87 -18.67
C LEU A 94 -8.86 37.23 -19.26
N PHE A 95 -10.10 37.33 -19.70
CA PHE A 95 -10.68 38.56 -20.23
C PHE A 95 -11.98 38.85 -19.51
N TYR A 96 -11.96 39.84 -18.61
CA TYR A 96 -13.20 40.36 -18.03
C TYR A 96 -13.87 41.25 -19.06
N GLN A 97 -15.07 40.85 -19.47
CA GLN A 97 -15.89 41.63 -20.39
C GLN A 97 -16.98 42.37 -19.63
N LEU A 98 -16.92 43.70 -19.61
CA LEU A 98 -17.90 44.56 -18.93
C LEU A 98 -18.78 45.28 -19.93
N TRP A 99 -20.10 45.22 -19.75
CA TRP A 99 -21.05 45.87 -20.66
C TRP A 99 -21.67 47.07 -19.93
N LEU A 100 -21.35 48.27 -20.43
CA LEU A 100 -21.96 49.53 -19.98
C LEU A 100 -23.26 49.72 -20.76
N ASP A 101 -24.37 49.75 -20.05
CA ASP A 101 -25.72 49.88 -20.62
C ASP A 101 -26.13 51.34 -20.83
N THR A 102 -26.55 51.68 -22.04
CA THR A 102 -27.16 52.97 -22.37
C THR A 102 -28.52 52.82 -23.06
N ASN A 103 -29.12 51.63 -23.06
CA ASN A 103 -30.32 51.32 -23.84
C ASN A 103 -31.53 52.16 -23.43
N HIS A 104 -31.64 52.49 -22.14
CA HIS A 104 -32.72 53.29 -21.58
C HIS A 104 -32.32 54.74 -21.28
N PHE A 105 -31.18 55.19 -21.80
CA PHE A 105 -30.77 56.58 -21.66
C PHE A 105 -31.52 57.49 -22.61
N THR A 106 -31.94 58.64 -22.12
CA THR A 106 -32.59 59.68 -22.94
C THR A 106 -31.90 61.04 -22.74
N PRO A 107 -31.92 61.92 -23.76
CA PRO A 107 -31.37 63.28 -23.62
C PRO A 107 -31.97 64.09 -22.47
N GLU A 108 -33.22 63.81 -22.10
CA GLU A 108 -33.96 64.50 -21.03
C GLU A 108 -33.43 64.19 -19.62
N GLN A 109 -32.66 63.11 -19.46
CA GLN A 109 -32.05 62.72 -18.18
C GLN A 109 -30.81 63.56 -17.82
N LEU A 110 -30.33 64.43 -18.74
CA LEU A 110 -29.21 65.35 -18.53
C LEU A 110 -27.94 64.67 -17.96
N ILE A 111 -27.59 63.52 -18.54
CA ILE A 111 -26.42 62.72 -18.12
C ILE A 111 -25.13 63.49 -18.39
N GLN A 112 -24.38 63.79 -17.34
CA GLN A 112 -23.07 64.42 -17.40
C GLN A 112 -21.96 63.40 -17.64
N THR A 113 -22.01 62.25 -16.97
CA THR A 113 -20.98 61.23 -17.09
C THR A 113 -21.60 59.85 -16.90
N THR A 114 -21.04 58.85 -17.57
CA THR A 114 -21.30 57.45 -17.26
C THR A 114 -20.01 56.66 -17.36
N GLY A 115 -19.94 55.53 -16.68
CA GLY A 115 -18.76 54.70 -16.65
C GLY A 115 -18.96 53.41 -15.89
N LEU A 116 -17.89 52.63 -15.84
CA LEU A 116 -17.77 51.40 -15.08
C LEU A 116 -16.68 51.56 -14.01
N THR A 117 -16.88 50.94 -12.87
CA THR A 117 -15.81 50.66 -11.92
C THR A 117 -15.71 49.15 -11.72
N ASP A 118 -14.50 48.61 -11.70
CA ASP A 118 -14.23 47.18 -11.49
C ASP A 118 -13.23 47.03 -10.35
N SER A 119 -13.65 46.35 -9.28
CA SER A 119 -12.78 46.06 -8.14
C SER A 119 -12.26 44.64 -8.29
N TYR A 120 -11.27 44.48 -9.17
CA TYR A 120 -10.69 43.19 -9.50
C TYR A 120 -9.70 42.73 -8.43
N ASP A 121 -9.47 41.42 -8.37
CA ASP A 121 -8.56 40.81 -7.41
C ASP A 121 -7.08 41.10 -7.76
N ALA A 122 -6.63 42.31 -7.46
CA ALA A 122 -5.24 42.73 -7.70
C ALA A 122 -4.23 41.96 -6.83
N LYS A 123 -4.68 41.20 -5.81
CA LYS A 123 -3.79 40.29 -5.07
C LYS A 123 -3.43 39.11 -5.97
N HIS A 124 -4.40 38.51 -6.66
CA HIS A 124 -4.20 37.29 -7.44
C HIS A 124 -4.04 37.50 -8.95
N LEU A 125 -4.31 38.70 -9.46
CA LEU A 125 -4.28 39.03 -10.89
C LEU A 125 -3.32 40.16 -11.23
N THR A 126 -2.74 40.10 -12.42
CA THR A 126 -2.01 41.21 -13.04
C THR A 126 -2.87 41.78 -14.17
N LEU A 127 -3.22 43.07 -14.08
CA LEU A 127 -3.98 43.79 -15.09
C LEU A 127 -3.08 44.27 -16.24
N ASP A 128 -3.52 44.06 -17.49
CA ASP A 128 -2.89 44.64 -18.68
C ASP A 128 -3.63 45.92 -19.11
N ALA A 129 -3.45 46.99 -18.33
CA ALA A 129 -4.19 48.24 -18.50
C ALA A 129 -4.00 48.90 -19.89
N ARG A 130 -2.88 48.63 -20.58
CA ARG A 130 -2.58 49.19 -21.90
C ARG A 130 -3.39 48.55 -23.02
N ASN A 131 -3.85 47.32 -22.80
CA ASN A 131 -4.59 46.53 -23.78
C ASN A 131 -6.09 46.43 -23.47
N ILE A 132 -6.59 47.23 -22.51
CA ILE A 132 -8.02 47.41 -22.31
C ILE A 132 -8.62 48.06 -23.56
N LYS A 133 -9.69 47.45 -24.08
CA LYS A 133 -10.38 47.92 -25.29
C LYS A 133 -11.88 47.98 -25.07
N GLY A 134 -12.50 49.06 -25.52
CA GLY A 134 -13.94 49.28 -25.46
C GLY A 134 -14.51 49.32 -26.86
N TYR A 135 -15.66 48.71 -27.05
CA TYR A 135 -16.30 48.58 -28.35
C TYR A 135 -17.75 49.05 -28.30
N ASP A 136 -18.19 49.69 -29.37
CA ASP A 136 -19.61 49.98 -29.57
C ASP A 136 -20.34 48.67 -29.88
N GLY A 137 -21.23 48.24 -29.00
CA GLY A 137 -21.94 46.96 -29.10
C GLY A 137 -22.93 46.88 -30.27
N LYS A 138 -23.19 47.99 -30.97
CA LYS A 138 -24.05 48.02 -32.16
C LYS A 138 -23.26 47.98 -33.45
N THR A 139 -22.11 48.66 -33.51
CA THR A 139 -21.29 48.76 -34.74
C THR A 139 -20.06 47.84 -34.74
N GLY A 140 -19.58 47.44 -33.56
CA GLY A 140 -18.34 46.70 -33.35
C GLY A 140 -17.08 47.57 -33.42
N GLU A 141 -17.21 48.89 -33.58
CA GLU A 141 -16.06 49.79 -33.66
C GLU A 141 -15.36 49.92 -32.31
N GLU A 142 -14.02 49.99 -32.31
CA GLU A 142 -13.24 50.29 -31.11
C GLU A 142 -13.36 51.77 -30.75
N VAL A 143 -13.87 52.04 -29.56
CA VAL A 143 -14.25 53.36 -29.05
C VAL A 143 -13.60 53.69 -27.71
N THR A 144 -12.51 53.01 -27.32
CA THR A 144 -11.72 53.30 -26.11
C THR A 144 -11.34 54.77 -26.02
N LYS A 145 -11.12 55.45 -27.16
CA LYS A 145 -10.83 56.89 -27.23
C LYS A 145 -11.92 57.79 -26.64
N LEU A 146 -13.15 57.29 -26.45
CA LEU A 146 -14.26 58.04 -25.82
C LEU A 146 -14.18 58.00 -24.28
N PHE A 147 -13.28 57.19 -23.73
CA PHE A 147 -13.20 56.93 -22.30
C PHE A 147 -11.82 57.29 -21.72
N ASP A 148 -11.82 57.78 -20.49
CA ASP A 148 -10.66 57.79 -19.60
C ASP A 148 -10.64 56.46 -18.85
N VAL A 149 -9.49 55.77 -18.89
CA VAL A 149 -9.26 54.50 -18.19
C VAL A 149 -8.17 54.75 -17.15
N GLU A 150 -8.50 54.54 -15.89
CA GLU A 150 -7.60 54.74 -14.76
C GLU A 150 -7.66 53.52 -13.84
N ASP A 151 -6.50 52.97 -13.50
CA ASP A 151 -6.37 51.92 -12.47
C ASP A 151 -5.65 52.50 -11.25
N LYS A 152 -6.26 52.36 -10.08
CA LYS A 152 -5.71 52.78 -8.80
C LYS A 152 -5.88 51.65 -7.79
N ASP A 153 -4.77 50.98 -7.47
CA ASP A 153 -4.67 49.98 -6.41
C ASP A 153 -5.74 48.87 -6.50
N GLY A 154 -6.01 48.34 -7.70
CA GLY A 154 -6.99 47.27 -7.91
C GLY A 154 -8.43 47.74 -8.16
N LYS A 155 -8.65 49.06 -8.20
CA LYS A 155 -9.91 49.65 -8.66
C LYS A 155 -9.71 50.28 -10.04
N LEU A 156 -10.22 49.60 -11.05
CA LEU A 156 -10.29 50.11 -12.42
C LEU A 156 -11.50 51.03 -12.55
N THR A 157 -11.33 52.19 -13.17
CA THR A 157 -12.40 53.13 -13.52
C THR A 157 -12.32 53.44 -15.01
N ILE A 158 -13.43 53.24 -15.71
CA ILE A 158 -13.60 53.55 -17.13
C ILE A 158 -14.75 54.56 -17.23
N GLN A 159 -14.48 55.78 -17.67
CA GLN A 159 -15.51 56.84 -17.66
C GLN A 159 -15.49 57.67 -18.95
N THR A 160 -16.63 58.18 -19.37
CA THR A 160 -16.73 59.08 -20.53
C THR A 160 -15.84 60.30 -20.35
N LYS A 161 -15.12 60.69 -21.41
CA LYS A 161 -14.24 61.88 -21.34
C LYS A 161 -15.03 63.17 -21.21
N LYS A 162 -14.47 64.12 -20.46
CA LYS A 162 -15.05 65.47 -20.27
C LYS A 162 -15.19 66.27 -21.55
N ASP A 163 -14.37 66.00 -22.56
CA ASP A 163 -14.45 66.73 -23.84
C ASP A 163 -15.67 66.31 -24.67
N LEU A 164 -16.40 65.26 -24.31
CA LEU A 164 -17.67 64.84 -24.91
C LEU A 164 -18.87 65.66 -24.43
N LEU A 165 -18.67 66.57 -23.47
CA LEU A 165 -19.74 67.39 -22.92
C LEU A 165 -20.10 68.56 -23.85
N LYS A 166 -21.41 68.83 -23.96
CA LYS A 166 -22.01 70.02 -24.54
C LYS A 166 -23.01 70.57 -23.53
N ASP A 167 -22.81 71.83 -23.10
CA ASP A 167 -23.62 72.46 -22.06
C ASP A 167 -23.71 71.62 -20.75
N ASN A 168 -22.58 71.04 -20.32
CA ASN A 168 -22.43 70.15 -19.16
C ASN A 168 -23.14 68.79 -19.23
N VAL A 169 -23.70 68.42 -20.39
CA VAL A 169 -24.38 67.13 -20.63
C VAL A 169 -23.65 66.38 -21.77
N LEU A 170 -23.66 65.05 -21.76
CA LEU A 170 -23.07 64.25 -22.82
C LEU A 170 -23.71 64.58 -24.17
N ASP A 171 -22.87 64.92 -25.15
CA ASP A 171 -23.28 65.21 -26.51
C ASP A 171 -23.65 63.90 -27.24
N THR A 172 -24.94 63.67 -27.47
CA THR A 172 -25.45 62.44 -28.09
C THR A 172 -25.02 62.26 -29.55
N GLU A 173 -24.54 63.32 -30.21
CA GLU A 173 -23.93 63.24 -31.53
C GLU A 173 -22.51 62.63 -31.49
N ARG A 174 -21.84 62.72 -30.33
CA ARG A 174 -20.46 62.25 -30.10
C ARG A 174 -20.39 60.99 -29.25
N PHE A 175 -21.41 60.75 -28.44
CA PHE A 175 -21.58 59.56 -27.60
C PHE A 175 -23.02 59.08 -27.70
N ALA A 176 -23.25 58.03 -28.49
CA ALA A 176 -24.62 57.63 -28.82
C ALA A 176 -25.22 56.69 -27.77
N PHE A 177 -26.45 56.97 -27.36
CA PHE A 177 -27.23 56.09 -26.47
C PHE A 177 -27.89 54.94 -27.25
N GLY A 178 -28.65 54.09 -26.54
CA GLY A 178 -29.42 53.01 -27.13
C GLY A 178 -28.61 51.76 -27.47
N ARG A 179 -27.53 51.49 -26.70
CA ARG A 179 -26.62 50.36 -26.93
C ARG A 179 -25.82 49.99 -25.68
N TYR A 180 -25.19 48.82 -25.72
CA TYR A 180 -24.09 48.49 -24.83
C TYR A 180 -22.75 49.00 -25.37
N TYR A 181 -21.89 49.46 -24.47
CA TYR A 181 -20.46 49.61 -24.74
C TYR A 181 -19.72 48.49 -24.00
N LYS A 182 -19.09 47.57 -24.74
CA LYS A 182 -18.48 46.36 -24.18
C LYS A 182 -16.98 46.54 -24.06
N PHE A 183 -16.42 46.32 -22.87
CA PHE A 183 -15.01 46.48 -22.58
C PHE A 183 -14.35 45.14 -22.32
N ASP A 184 -13.31 44.81 -23.10
CA ASP A 184 -12.42 43.70 -22.81
C ASP A 184 -11.27 44.18 -21.91
N ILE A 185 -11.14 43.55 -20.74
CA ILE A 185 -10.12 43.85 -19.74
C ILE A 185 -9.24 42.61 -19.58
N PRO A 186 -8.04 42.59 -20.20
CA PRO A 186 -7.15 41.44 -20.10
C PRO A 186 -6.45 41.42 -18.74
N VAL A 187 -6.53 40.27 -18.05
CA VAL A 187 -5.82 39.99 -16.80
C VAL A 187 -5.04 38.69 -16.92
N THR A 188 -4.08 38.48 -16.02
CA THR A 188 -3.30 37.23 -15.94
C THR A 188 -3.24 36.76 -14.49
N VAL A 189 -3.57 35.49 -14.26
CA VAL A 189 -3.43 34.84 -12.95
C VAL A 189 -1.96 34.83 -12.56
N LYS A 190 -1.60 35.43 -11.43
CA LYS A 190 -0.21 35.49 -11.00
C LYS A 190 0.35 34.09 -10.71
N GLU A 191 1.66 33.97 -10.83
CA GLU A 191 2.37 32.71 -10.58
C GLU A 191 2.38 32.32 -9.09
N ASP A 192 2.21 33.28 -8.19
CA ASP A 192 2.29 33.12 -6.73
C ASP A 192 0.93 33.00 -6.03
N VAL A 193 -0.17 32.81 -6.78
CA VAL A 193 -1.51 32.64 -6.20
C VAL A 193 -1.61 31.32 -5.45
N GLU A 194 -2.26 31.35 -4.28
CA GLU A 194 -2.45 30.19 -3.42
C GLU A 194 -3.35 29.11 -4.06
N ASP A 195 -3.06 27.83 -3.78
CA ASP A 195 -3.86 26.71 -4.27
C ASP A 195 -5.32 26.77 -3.79
N GLY A 196 -6.26 26.54 -4.71
CA GLY A 196 -7.69 26.44 -4.38
C GLY A 196 -8.35 27.77 -4.01
N VAL A 197 -7.62 28.89 -4.11
CA VAL A 197 -8.15 30.24 -3.86
C VAL A 197 -9.15 30.65 -4.94
N ASP A 198 -10.18 31.34 -4.46
CA ASP A 198 -11.19 31.97 -5.29
C ASP A 198 -10.68 33.34 -5.76
N ILE A 199 -10.78 33.57 -7.06
CA ILE A 199 -10.56 34.86 -7.71
C ILE A 199 -11.95 35.41 -7.99
N GLU A 200 -12.41 36.30 -7.12
CA GLU A 200 -13.71 36.96 -7.27
C GLU A 200 -13.54 38.30 -7.99
N ASN A 201 -14.53 38.68 -8.80
CA ASN A 201 -14.58 40.00 -9.39
C ASN A 201 -16.01 40.51 -9.53
N VAL A 202 -16.22 41.79 -9.20
CA VAL A 202 -17.49 42.50 -9.33
C VAL A 202 -17.24 43.91 -9.85
N ALA A 203 -18.05 44.31 -10.83
CA ALA A 203 -18.05 45.65 -11.37
C ALA A 203 -19.35 46.39 -11.00
N SER A 204 -19.38 47.68 -11.27
CA SER A 204 -20.57 48.52 -11.19
C SER A 204 -20.57 49.51 -12.34
N GLN A 205 -21.76 49.83 -12.87
CA GLN A 205 -21.95 51.00 -13.71
C GLN A 205 -22.43 52.18 -12.86
N PHE A 206 -21.89 53.37 -13.13
CA PHE A 206 -22.37 54.61 -12.55
C PHE A 206 -22.82 55.60 -13.63
N VAL A 207 -23.79 56.44 -13.26
CA VAL A 207 -24.35 57.50 -14.08
C VAL A 207 -24.50 58.75 -13.22
N THR A 208 -23.89 59.84 -13.65
CA THR A 208 -24.00 61.15 -13.00
C THR A 208 -24.87 62.07 -13.86
N THR A 209 -25.94 62.61 -13.29
CA THR A 209 -26.84 63.57 -13.96
C THR A 209 -26.66 64.96 -13.38
N VAL A 210 -26.97 65.98 -14.18
CA VAL A 210 -26.99 67.39 -13.73
C VAL A 210 -28.38 67.73 -13.20
N ASN A 211 -28.48 68.30 -11.99
CA ASN A 211 -29.72 68.89 -11.51
C ASN A 211 -29.84 70.35 -12.02
N PRO A 212 -30.81 70.67 -12.88
CA PRO A 212 -30.92 71.97 -13.53
C PRO A 212 -31.39 73.14 -12.63
N GLU A 213 -31.72 72.90 -11.35
CA GLU A 213 -32.37 73.91 -10.47
C GLU A 213 -31.62 75.24 -10.29
N THR A 214 -30.30 75.31 -10.51
CA THR A 214 -29.52 76.51 -10.11
C THR A 214 -29.09 77.44 -11.24
N GLY A 215 -29.18 77.07 -12.52
CA GLY A 215 -28.72 77.94 -13.63
C GLY A 215 -27.26 78.41 -13.53
N GLU A 216 -26.46 77.82 -12.65
CA GLU A 216 -25.06 78.14 -12.39
C GLU A 216 -24.15 77.05 -12.98
N SER A 217 -22.90 77.41 -13.29
CA SER A 217 -21.88 76.47 -13.74
C SER A 217 -21.48 75.41 -12.69
N ASN A 218 -22.09 75.43 -11.51
CA ASN A 218 -21.90 74.52 -10.38
C ASN A 218 -23.23 73.87 -9.95
N ALA A 219 -24.06 73.47 -10.92
CA ALA A 219 -25.27 72.71 -10.67
C ALA A 219 -25.01 71.43 -9.83
N PRO A 220 -25.83 71.11 -8.82
CA PRO A 220 -25.69 69.87 -8.06
C PRO A 220 -25.78 68.66 -8.99
N THR A 221 -24.96 67.63 -8.75
CA THR A 221 -24.97 66.39 -9.52
C THR A 221 -25.48 65.24 -8.67
N GLU A 222 -26.30 64.35 -9.23
CA GLU A 222 -26.70 63.09 -8.60
C GLU A 222 -25.98 61.94 -9.28
N THR A 223 -25.43 60.99 -8.50
CA THR A 223 -24.81 59.78 -9.05
C THR A 223 -25.59 58.56 -8.62
N VAL A 224 -25.97 57.75 -9.60
CA VAL A 224 -26.63 56.45 -9.41
C VAL A 224 -25.64 55.37 -9.81
N GLU A 225 -25.51 54.34 -8.99
CA GLU A 225 -24.62 53.21 -9.24
C GLU A 225 -25.40 51.89 -9.08
N LYS A 226 -25.20 50.95 -10.01
CA LYS A 226 -25.73 49.58 -9.93
C LYS A 226 -24.59 48.58 -10.15
N PRO A 227 -24.51 47.51 -9.34
CA PRO A 227 -23.52 46.46 -9.52
C PRO A 227 -23.86 45.57 -10.72
N THR A 228 -22.85 44.90 -11.26
CA THR A 228 -22.99 43.74 -12.15
C THR A 228 -23.15 42.45 -11.33
N GLN A 229 -23.27 41.32 -12.00
CA GLN A 229 -23.06 40.00 -11.38
C GLN A 229 -21.64 39.91 -10.80
N LYS A 230 -21.50 39.13 -9.72
CA LYS A 230 -20.19 38.74 -9.21
C LYS A 230 -19.77 37.44 -9.89
N ARG A 231 -18.57 37.44 -10.46
CA ARG A 231 -17.97 36.25 -11.10
C ARG A 231 -16.85 35.71 -10.22
N VAL A 232 -16.63 34.39 -10.28
CA VAL A 232 -15.60 33.69 -9.52
C VAL A 232 -14.89 32.65 -10.37
N ASN A 233 -13.57 32.54 -10.23
CA ASN A 233 -12.80 31.40 -10.71
C ASN A 233 -12.05 30.76 -9.55
N LYS A 234 -11.64 29.51 -9.71
CA LYS A 234 -10.85 28.81 -8.69
C LYS A 234 -9.48 28.41 -9.23
N VAL A 235 -8.42 28.77 -8.53
CA VAL A 235 -7.06 28.37 -8.91
C VAL A 235 -6.88 26.88 -8.66
N LYS A 236 -6.47 26.16 -9.71
CA LYS A 236 -6.32 24.71 -9.68
C LYS A 236 -5.22 24.27 -8.71
N SER A 237 -5.59 23.51 -7.67
CA SER A 237 -4.64 22.83 -6.78
C SER A 237 -3.95 21.64 -7.48
N PRO A 238 -2.68 21.33 -7.14
CA PRO A 238 -2.02 20.09 -7.52
C PRO A 238 -2.85 18.89 -7.05
N LYS A 239 -2.97 17.88 -7.92
CA LYS A 239 -3.67 16.65 -7.56
C LYS A 239 -2.92 15.98 -6.41
N LYS A 240 -3.65 15.47 -5.41
CA LYS A 240 -3.05 14.64 -4.35
C LYS A 240 -2.33 13.45 -4.98
N VAL A 241 -1.16 13.12 -4.43
CA VAL A 241 -0.43 11.91 -4.82
C VAL A 241 -1.04 10.71 -4.11
N ASP A 242 -1.32 9.66 -4.86
CA ASP A 242 -1.78 8.37 -4.37
C ASP A 242 -0.71 7.31 -4.65
N PHE A 243 -0.53 6.37 -3.72
CA PHE A 243 0.49 5.33 -3.80
C PHE A 243 0.23 4.19 -2.80
N GLN A 244 0.70 3.00 -3.14
CA GLN A 244 0.46 1.73 -2.45
C GLN A 244 1.78 0.94 -2.34
N PRO A 245 2.62 1.23 -1.32
CA PRO A 245 3.92 0.59 -1.19
C PRO A 245 3.81 -0.80 -0.56
N GLU A 246 4.58 -1.75 -1.05
CA GLU A 246 4.53 -3.15 -0.60
C GLU A 246 5.80 -3.58 0.14
N LYS A 247 5.68 -4.56 1.04
CA LYS A 247 6.82 -5.17 1.74
C LYS A 247 6.68 -6.68 1.82
N PHE A 248 7.76 -7.39 1.49
CA PHE A 248 7.85 -8.85 1.62
C PHE A 248 9.15 -9.25 2.31
N ASP A 249 9.18 -10.40 2.97
CA ASP A 249 10.34 -11.00 3.60
C ASP A 249 10.67 -12.34 2.94
N LEU A 250 11.79 -12.39 2.23
CA LEU A 250 12.08 -13.48 1.31
C LEU A 250 13.36 -14.23 1.71
N SER A 251 13.40 -15.52 1.38
CA SER A 251 14.58 -16.37 1.55
C SER A 251 15.67 -16.16 0.49
N GLU A 252 15.33 -15.54 -0.64
CA GLU A 252 16.25 -15.30 -1.76
C GLU A 252 16.13 -13.89 -2.35
N ALA A 253 17.22 -13.39 -2.92
CA ALA A 253 17.26 -12.12 -3.63
C ALA A 253 16.66 -12.25 -5.03
N LYS A 254 16.28 -11.11 -5.63
CA LYS A 254 15.78 -10.99 -7.01
C LYS A 254 14.55 -11.86 -7.30
N PHE A 255 13.80 -12.23 -6.28
CA PHE A 255 12.56 -12.93 -6.46
C PHE A 255 11.51 -11.95 -7.01
N ASP A 256 10.81 -12.37 -8.05
CA ASP A 256 9.67 -11.67 -8.65
C ASP A 256 9.84 -10.16 -8.95
N ILE A 257 11.05 -9.75 -9.34
CA ILE A 257 11.35 -8.33 -9.57
C ILE A 257 10.46 -7.67 -10.64
N THR A 258 10.01 -8.42 -11.65
CA THR A 258 9.15 -7.89 -12.72
C THR A 258 7.72 -8.43 -12.70
N GLY A 259 7.39 -9.30 -11.75
CA GLY A 259 6.07 -9.94 -11.68
C GLY A 259 5.19 -9.36 -10.59
N ASP A 260 4.10 -10.07 -10.36
CA ASP A 260 2.99 -9.80 -9.46
C ASP A 260 2.68 -10.98 -8.53
N LYS A 261 3.61 -11.93 -8.40
CA LYS A 261 3.41 -13.19 -7.65
C LYS A 261 3.20 -12.99 -6.16
N LEU A 262 3.78 -11.93 -5.60
CA LEU A 262 3.67 -11.63 -4.18
C LEU A 262 2.42 -10.79 -3.85
N VAL A 263 1.66 -10.34 -4.86
CA VAL A 263 0.56 -9.37 -4.65
C VAL A 263 -0.66 -10.03 -4.00
N ASP A 264 -0.85 -11.34 -4.19
CA ASP A 264 -1.95 -12.08 -3.59
C ASP A 264 -1.63 -12.62 -2.19
N ASP A 265 -0.42 -12.42 -1.66
CA ASP A 265 0.01 -12.94 -0.34
C ASP A 265 -0.88 -12.43 0.82
N ASP A 266 -1.48 -11.24 0.71
CA ASP A 266 -2.35 -10.66 1.75
C ASP A 266 -3.84 -10.61 1.34
N ASP A 267 -4.25 -11.30 0.27
CA ASP A 267 -5.61 -11.21 -0.31
C ASP A 267 -6.74 -11.59 0.66
N GLU A 268 -6.46 -12.38 1.69
CA GLU A 268 -7.44 -12.71 2.73
C GLU A 268 -7.66 -11.60 3.77
N VAL A 269 -6.77 -10.61 3.82
CA VAL A 269 -6.80 -9.49 4.75
C VAL A 269 -7.62 -8.35 4.15
N LYS A 270 -8.49 -7.73 4.96
CA LYS A 270 -9.43 -6.71 4.45
C LYS A 270 -8.72 -5.38 4.14
N ASP A 271 -7.81 -4.97 5.02
CA ASP A 271 -6.95 -3.82 4.84
C ASP A 271 -5.56 -4.18 5.35
N GLU A 272 -4.74 -4.73 4.46
CA GLU A 272 -3.36 -5.17 4.71
C GLU A 272 -2.49 -4.10 5.41
N TYR A 273 -2.70 -2.81 5.13
CA TYR A 273 -1.92 -1.72 5.70
C TYR A 273 -2.33 -1.42 7.14
N THR A 274 -3.57 -1.70 7.53
CA THR A 274 -4.07 -1.45 8.87
C THR A 274 -4.00 -2.71 9.74
N ASP A 275 -4.46 -3.84 9.21
CA ASP A 275 -4.65 -5.08 9.94
C ASP A 275 -3.30 -5.72 10.33
N THR A 276 -2.35 -5.85 9.40
CA THR A 276 -1.02 -6.41 9.69
C THR A 276 -0.19 -5.50 10.61
N ASN A 277 -0.35 -4.18 10.49
CA ASN A 277 0.32 -3.22 11.36
C ASN A 277 -0.17 -3.30 12.82
N LYS A 278 -1.42 -3.71 13.01
CA LYS A 278 -2.01 -3.97 14.34
C LYS A 278 -1.62 -5.35 14.87
N ASP A 279 -1.66 -6.37 14.03
CA ASP A 279 -1.25 -7.73 14.33
C ASP A 279 -0.59 -8.38 13.10
N PRO A 280 0.75 -8.53 13.08
CA PRO A 280 1.44 -9.07 11.91
C PRO A 280 1.17 -10.56 11.66
N TYR A 281 0.48 -11.25 12.57
CA TYR A 281 0.01 -12.63 12.38
C TYR A 281 -1.42 -12.72 11.83
N ALA A 282 -2.03 -11.58 11.49
CA ALA A 282 -3.33 -11.55 10.79
C ALA A 282 -3.23 -12.13 9.37
N ASP A 283 -2.08 -11.93 8.74
CA ASP A 283 -1.66 -12.55 7.47
C ASP A 283 -1.33 -14.04 7.71
N LYS A 284 -1.90 -14.93 6.89
CA LYS A 284 -1.68 -16.37 6.98
C LYS A 284 -0.60 -16.78 5.98
N VAL A 285 -0.48 -18.08 5.72
CA VAL A 285 0.56 -18.64 4.84
C VAL A 285 -0.04 -19.53 3.75
N ASP A 286 -1.36 -19.44 3.56
CA ASP A 286 -2.12 -20.39 2.72
C ASP A 286 -1.89 -20.14 1.21
N ASN A 287 -1.66 -18.88 0.84
CA ASN A 287 -1.36 -18.32 -0.49
C ASN A 287 0.14 -18.05 -0.70
N ASN A 288 0.91 -17.86 0.36
CA ASN A 288 2.33 -17.50 0.27
C ASN A 288 3.18 -18.46 -0.55
N GLU A 289 4.09 -17.90 -1.36
CA GLU A 289 5.13 -18.69 -1.99
C GLU A 289 6.08 -19.36 -0.98
N PRO A 290 6.76 -20.46 -1.38
CA PRO A 290 7.80 -21.07 -0.56
C PRO A 290 8.88 -20.08 -0.12
N GLN A 291 9.17 -19.08 -0.97
CA GLN A 291 10.18 -18.05 -0.75
C GLN A 291 9.78 -17.02 0.30
N ASN A 292 8.48 -16.72 0.44
CA ASN A 292 7.97 -15.79 1.43
C ASN A 292 8.12 -16.41 2.83
N LEU A 293 8.77 -15.69 3.73
CA LEU A 293 9.12 -16.12 5.08
C LEU A 293 8.19 -15.55 6.15
N ASN A 294 7.18 -14.76 5.79
CA ASN A 294 6.32 -14.10 6.77
C ASN A 294 5.70 -15.14 7.70
N THR A 295 5.75 -14.86 8.99
CA THR A 295 5.33 -15.71 10.11
C THR A 295 6.12 -17.02 10.30
N LYS A 296 7.04 -17.37 9.39
CA LYS A 296 7.87 -18.58 9.47
C LYS A 296 8.99 -18.44 10.50
N LEU A 297 9.55 -19.59 10.89
CA LEU A 297 10.69 -19.67 11.79
C LEU A 297 12.00 -19.37 11.05
N VAL A 298 12.85 -18.56 11.66
CA VAL A 298 14.21 -18.27 11.18
C VAL A 298 15.24 -18.73 12.20
N LYS A 299 16.43 -19.09 11.74
CA LYS A 299 17.57 -19.49 12.58
C LYS A 299 18.56 -18.34 12.70
N ARG A 300 19.40 -18.42 13.73
CA ARG A 300 20.57 -17.56 13.87
C ARG A 300 21.50 -17.76 12.67
N GLY A 301 22.04 -16.68 12.15
CA GLY A 301 22.87 -16.69 10.94
C GLY A 301 22.09 -16.77 9.62
N ASP A 302 20.77 -16.96 9.64
CA ASP A 302 19.97 -16.96 8.40
C ASP A 302 20.02 -15.59 7.72
N LYS A 303 20.13 -15.62 6.39
CA LYS A 303 20.05 -14.43 5.54
C LYS A 303 18.61 -14.28 5.04
N LEU A 304 18.05 -13.09 5.24
CA LEU A 304 16.73 -12.70 4.78
C LEU A 304 16.86 -11.54 3.78
N PHE A 305 15.91 -11.42 2.87
CA PHE A 305 15.82 -10.32 1.93
C PHE A 305 14.49 -9.61 2.12
N TYR A 306 14.50 -8.43 2.74
CA TYR A 306 13.32 -7.59 2.74
C TYR A 306 13.17 -6.94 1.38
N GLN A 307 12.11 -7.29 0.66
CA GLN A 307 11.80 -6.70 -0.62
C GLN A 307 10.81 -5.55 -0.42
N LEU A 308 11.26 -4.31 -0.68
CA LEU A 308 10.46 -3.10 -0.50
C LEU A 308 10.05 -2.53 -1.85
N TRP A 309 8.77 -2.31 -2.08
CA TRP A 309 8.27 -1.80 -3.35
C TRP A 309 7.88 -0.32 -3.20
N LEU A 310 8.57 0.56 -3.92
CA LEU A 310 8.24 1.97 -4.04
C LEU A 310 7.27 2.14 -5.21
N ASP A 311 6.05 2.58 -4.92
CA ASP A 311 4.99 2.75 -5.91
C ASP A 311 5.05 4.11 -6.60
N THR A 312 5.10 4.11 -7.94
CA THR A 312 4.96 5.32 -8.77
C THR A 312 3.84 5.19 -9.80
N ASN A 313 2.96 4.19 -9.69
CA ASN A 313 1.96 3.87 -10.71
C ASN A 313 0.97 5.01 -10.95
N HIS A 314 0.62 5.77 -9.90
CA HIS A 314 -0.33 6.89 -9.97
C HIS A 314 0.36 8.27 -9.98
N PHE A 315 1.68 8.31 -10.19
CA PHE A 315 2.41 9.56 -10.29
C PHE A 315 2.19 10.23 -11.65
N THR A 316 2.00 11.55 -11.65
CA THR A 316 1.88 12.35 -12.87
C THR A 316 2.73 13.62 -12.79
N PRO A 317 3.19 14.17 -13.93
CA PRO A 317 3.99 15.40 -13.94
C PRO A 317 3.28 16.60 -13.26
N GLU A 318 1.95 16.67 -13.34
CA GLU A 318 1.15 17.75 -12.75
C GLU A 318 1.15 17.77 -11.22
N GLN A 319 1.61 16.69 -10.58
CA GLN A 319 1.72 16.60 -9.12
C GLN A 319 3.00 17.26 -8.57
N LEU A 320 3.91 17.71 -9.45
CA LEU A 320 5.14 18.43 -9.08
C LEU A 320 5.98 17.69 -8.04
N ILE A 321 6.17 16.38 -8.22
CA ILE A 321 6.89 15.53 -7.28
C ILE A 321 8.37 15.93 -7.27
N ARG A 322 8.88 16.32 -6.11
CA ARG A 322 10.27 16.68 -5.87
C ARG A 322 11.09 15.47 -5.44
N THR A 323 10.62 14.73 -4.46
CA THR A 323 11.33 13.56 -3.94
C THR A 323 10.36 12.43 -3.65
N THR A 324 10.84 11.21 -3.77
CA THR A 324 10.15 10.04 -3.24
C THR A 324 11.17 9.03 -2.75
N GLY A 325 10.74 8.13 -1.89
CA GLY A 325 11.63 7.14 -1.29
C GLY A 325 10.91 6.24 -0.33
N LEU A 326 11.69 5.34 0.28
CA LEU A 326 11.28 4.42 1.31
C LEU A 326 12.09 4.69 2.58
N THR A 327 11.45 4.52 3.74
CA THR A 327 12.14 4.38 5.02
C THR A 327 11.77 3.05 5.65
N ASP A 328 12.74 2.26 6.09
CA ASP A 328 12.52 0.98 6.75
C ASP A 328 13.11 1.01 8.17
N SER A 329 12.25 0.79 9.17
CA SER A 329 12.65 0.74 10.58
C SER A 329 12.80 -0.72 10.98
N TYR A 330 13.91 -1.33 10.58
CA TYR A 330 14.17 -2.75 10.80
C TYR A 330 14.70 -3.00 12.22
N ASP A 331 14.59 -4.24 12.68
CA ASP A 331 15.05 -4.65 14.01
C ASP A 331 16.59 -4.74 14.08
N ALA A 332 17.26 -3.59 14.15
CA ALA A 332 18.72 -3.50 14.24
C ALA A 332 19.31 -4.14 15.51
N LYS A 333 18.47 -4.44 16.51
CA LYS A 333 18.90 -5.19 17.70
C LYS A 333 19.14 -6.64 17.35
N HIS A 334 18.26 -7.27 16.58
CA HIS A 334 18.33 -8.70 16.25
C HIS A 334 18.87 -9.00 14.85
N LEU A 335 19.01 -7.99 13.98
CA LEU A 335 19.48 -8.13 12.61
C LEU A 335 20.75 -7.33 12.33
N THR A 336 21.58 -7.85 11.43
CA THR A 336 22.70 -7.12 10.82
C THR A 336 22.34 -6.79 9.37
N LEU A 337 22.33 -5.50 9.04
CA LEU A 337 22.06 -5.01 7.69
C LEU A 337 23.31 -5.06 6.80
N ASP A 338 23.17 -5.57 5.58
CA ASP A 338 24.22 -5.54 4.56
C ASP A 338 23.96 -4.41 3.54
N ILE A 339 24.18 -3.17 4.00
CA ILE A 339 23.85 -1.94 3.25
C ILE A 339 24.52 -1.88 1.87
N LYS A 340 25.72 -2.43 1.72
CA LYS A 340 26.50 -2.37 0.48
C LYS A 340 25.89 -3.21 -0.64
N ASN A 341 25.11 -4.22 -0.27
CA ASN A 341 24.48 -5.16 -1.20
C ASN A 341 22.98 -4.91 -1.39
N ILE A 342 22.45 -3.78 -0.88
CA ILE A 342 21.11 -3.34 -1.25
C ILE A 342 21.07 -3.03 -2.74
N LYS A 343 20.06 -3.57 -3.43
CA LYS A 343 19.85 -3.35 -4.87
C LYS A 343 18.39 -3.00 -5.15
N GLY A 344 18.19 -1.92 -5.89
CA GLY A 344 16.90 -1.52 -6.44
C GLY A 344 16.79 -1.91 -7.91
N TYR A 345 15.59 -2.29 -8.33
CA TYR A 345 15.29 -2.68 -9.70
C TYR A 345 14.03 -1.96 -10.19
N ASP A 346 14.04 -1.61 -11.47
CA ASP A 346 12.85 -1.14 -12.16
C ASP A 346 11.89 -2.33 -12.35
N GLY A 347 10.73 -2.30 -11.71
CA GLY A 347 9.78 -3.41 -11.70
C GLY A 347 9.07 -3.66 -13.03
N LYS A 348 9.24 -2.78 -14.03
CA LYS A 348 8.68 -2.95 -15.38
C LYS A 348 9.67 -3.59 -16.34
N THR A 349 10.95 -3.26 -16.20
CA THR A 349 12.02 -3.70 -17.11
C THR A 349 12.94 -4.76 -16.51
N GLY A 350 13.00 -4.86 -15.18
CA GLY A 350 13.94 -5.69 -14.44
C GLY A 350 15.36 -5.12 -14.36
N GLU A 351 15.60 -3.93 -14.93
CA GLU A 351 16.91 -3.31 -14.92
C GLU A 351 17.30 -2.82 -13.52
N GLU A 352 18.59 -2.88 -13.22
CA GLU A 352 19.14 -2.41 -11.95
C GLU A 352 19.10 -0.86 -11.91
N ALA A 353 18.42 -0.32 -10.90
CA ALA A 353 18.07 1.09 -10.77
C ALA A 353 18.62 1.75 -9.50
N THR A 354 19.44 1.06 -8.70
CA THR A 354 20.01 1.57 -7.43
C THR A 354 20.72 2.90 -7.61
N LYS A 355 21.35 3.12 -8.77
CA LYS A 355 22.03 4.39 -9.11
C LYS A 355 21.12 5.63 -9.06
N LEU A 356 19.80 5.46 -9.14
CA LEU A 356 18.82 6.56 -9.06
C LEU A 356 18.57 7.01 -7.61
N PHE A 357 19.11 6.28 -6.62
CA PHE A 357 18.80 6.48 -5.22
C PHE A 357 20.04 6.73 -4.36
N ASP A 358 19.87 7.57 -3.35
CA ASP A 358 20.75 7.67 -2.18
C ASP A 358 20.24 6.68 -1.12
N ILE A 359 21.15 5.87 -0.58
CA ILE A 359 20.83 4.82 0.39
C ILE A 359 21.69 5.05 1.63
N GLU A 360 21.05 5.32 2.76
CA GLU A 360 21.69 5.58 4.03
C GLU A 360 21.00 4.79 5.14
N ASP A 361 21.78 4.25 6.09
CA ASP A 361 21.26 3.71 7.34
C ASP A 361 21.79 4.55 8.52
N LYS A 362 20.90 4.87 9.46
CA LYS A 362 21.21 5.57 10.71
C LYS A 362 20.48 4.88 11.85
N ASP A 363 21.23 4.13 12.65
CA ASP A 363 20.76 3.48 13.88
C ASP A 363 19.50 2.61 13.70
N GLY A 364 19.44 1.81 12.62
CA GLY A 364 18.32 0.91 12.34
C GLY A 364 17.17 1.54 11.56
N LYS A 365 17.37 2.77 11.07
CA LYS A 365 16.47 3.41 10.11
C LYS A 365 17.16 3.54 8.75
N LEU A 366 16.83 2.61 7.86
CA LEU A 366 17.23 2.65 6.46
C LEU A 366 16.40 3.69 5.71
N THR A 367 17.03 4.52 4.90
CA THR A 367 16.38 5.48 4.00
C THR A 367 16.90 5.27 2.58
N ILE A 368 15.98 5.11 1.63
CA ILE A 368 16.23 4.99 0.20
C ILE A 368 15.48 6.13 -0.47
N GLN A 369 16.19 7.09 -1.06
CA GLN A 369 15.57 8.31 -1.60
C GLN A 369 16.08 8.61 -3.01
N THR A 370 15.22 9.14 -3.89
CA THR A 370 15.67 9.62 -5.20
C THR A 370 16.77 10.69 -5.10
N LYS A 371 17.80 10.58 -5.95
CA LYS A 371 18.93 11.52 -5.96
C LYS A 371 18.50 12.92 -6.40
N LYS A 372 19.06 13.94 -5.76
CA LYS A 372 18.82 15.36 -6.11
C LYS A 372 19.22 15.70 -7.55
N GLU A 373 20.21 14.99 -8.12
CA GLU A 373 20.64 15.22 -9.49
C GLU A 373 19.57 14.86 -10.52
N LEU A 374 18.53 14.09 -10.17
CA LEU A 374 17.41 13.74 -11.05
C LEU A 374 16.38 14.88 -11.19
N LEU A 375 16.59 16.01 -10.51
CA LEU A 375 15.69 17.16 -10.58
C LEU A 375 15.91 17.99 -11.84
N LYS A 376 14.82 18.48 -12.41
CA LYS A 376 14.74 19.55 -13.41
C LYS A 376 13.69 20.54 -12.91
N ASP A 377 14.04 21.82 -12.81
CA ASP A 377 13.15 22.87 -12.29
C ASP A 377 12.52 22.51 -10.92
N ASN A 378 13.34 21.95 -10.01
CA ASN A 378 12.97 21.48 -8.67
C ASN A 378 11.98 20.30 -8.59
N VAL A 379 11.61 19.69 -9.71
CA VAL A 379 10.77 18.47 -9.77
C VAL A 379 11.53 17.30 -10.39
N LEU A 380 11.10 16.07 -10.12
CA LEU A 380 11.70 14.87 -10.73
C LEU A 380 11.52 14.91 -12.25
N ASP A 381 12.64 14.79 -12.95
CA ASP A 381 12.66 14.73 -14.40
C ASP A 381 12.21 13.35 -14.88
N THR A 382 11.02 13.29 -15.48
CA THR A 382 10.44 12.02 -15.96
C THR A 382 11.23 11.33 -17.07
N GLU A 383 12.14 12.06 -17.75
CA GLU A 383 13.06 11.46 -18.72
C GLU A 383 14.20 10.69 -18.03
N ARG A 384 14.49 11.01 -16.76
CA ARG A 384 15.59 10.44 -15.97
C ARG A 384 15.10 9.52 -14.85
N PHE A 385 13.87 9.69 -14.42
CA PHE A 385 13.19 8.86 -13.44
C PHE A 385 11.75 8.60 -13.90
N ALA A 386 11.49 7.39 -14.38
CA ALA A 386 10.22 7.10 -15.01
C ALA A 386 9.15 6.72 -13.97
N PHE A 387 7.97 7.31 -14.11
CA PHE A 387 6.77 6.96 -13.34
C PHE A 387 6.03 5.75 -13.94
N GLY A 388 4.91 5.36 -13.32
CA GLY A 388 4.03 4.31 -13.84
C GLY A 388 4.54 2.89 -13.56
N ARG A 389 5.27 2.68 -12.46
CA ARG A 389 5.88 1.39 -12.11
C ARG A 389 6.21 1.28 -10.61
N TYR A 390 6.50 0.07 -10.17
CA TYR A 390 7.22 -0.14 -8.92
C TYR A 390 8.74 -0.04 -9.12
N TYR A 391 9.45 0.50 -8.13
CA TYR A 391 10.88 0.23 -7.94
C TYR A 391 11.03 -0.72 -6.75
N LYS A 392 11.52 -1.94 -7.00
CA LYS A 392 11.59 -3.01 -6.00
C LYS A 392 13.02 -3.12 -5.46
N PHE A 393 13.19 -3.03 -4.15
CA PHE A 393 14.49 -3.05 -3.48
C PHE A 393 14.69 -4.32 -2.68
N ASP A 394 15.74 -5.08 -2.96
CA ASP A 394 16.20 -6.17 -2.09
C ASP A 394 17.12 -5.60 -1.01
N VAL A 395 16.71 -5.76 0.25
CA VAL A 395 17.45 -5.33 1.44
C VAL A 395 17.94 -6.56 2.19
N PRO A 396 19.20 -6.99 2.00
CA PRO A 396 19.75 -8.16 2.68
C PRO A 396 20.05 -7.88 4.16
N VAL A 397 19.53 -8.76 5.02
CA VAL A 397 19.80 -8.76 6.46
C VAL A 397 20.22 -10.16 6.93
N THR A 398 20.86 -10.24 8.09
CA THR A 398 21.25 -11.52 8.73
C THR A 398 20.83 -11.53 10.19
N VAL A 399 20.18 -12.62 10.62
CA VAL A 399 19.80 -12.83 12.03
C VAL A 399 21.05 -12.99 12.87
N LYS A 400 21.21 -12.18 13.93
CA LYS A 400 22.40 -12.25 14.78
C LYS A 400 22.47 -13.55 15.58
N GLU A 401 23.69 -13.97 15.91
CA GLU A 401 23.95 -15.20 16.65
C GLU A 401 23.50 -15.14 18.13
N ASP A 402 23.33 -13.94 18.68
CA ASP A 402 22.98 -13.74 20.09
C ASP A 402 21.47 -13.52 20.32
N VAL A 403 20.64 -13.61 19.27
CA VAL A 403 19.19 -13.40 19.41
C VAL A 403 18.58 -14.49 20.28
N PRO A 404 17.78 -14.16 21.32
CA PRO A 404 17.11 -15.16 22.14
C PRO A 404 16.15 -16.03 21.33
N ALA A 405 16.02 -17.29 21.76
CA ALA A 405 15.04 -18.23 21.22
C ALA A 405 13.61 -17.70 21.40
N GLY A 406 12.78 -17.85 20.36
CA GLY A 406 11.39 -17.41 20.39
C GLY A 406 11.17 -15.89 20.24
N THR A 407 12.23 -15.09 20.09
CA THR A 407 12.11 -13.66 19.80
C THR A 407 11.41 -13.45 18.46
N ALA A 408 10.40 -12.56 18.43
CA ALA A 408 9.81 -12.06 17.19
C ALA A 408 10.68 -10.94 16.62
N ILE A 409 10.95 -10.99 15.33
CA ILE A 409 11.64 -9.99 14.53
C ILE A 409 10.58 -9.33 13.66
N GLU A 410 10.20 -8.12 14.00
CA GLU A 410 9.20 -7.35 13.25
C GLU A 410 9.89 -6.35 12.32
N ASN A 411 9.27 -6.07 11.17
CA ASN A 411 9.74 -5.02 10.28
C ASN A 411 8.58 -4.31 9.56
N THR A 412 8.68 -2.98 9.45
CA THR A 412 7.70 -2.13 8.77
C THR A 412 8.41 -1.01 8.03
N ALA A 413 8.08 -0.84 6.75
CA ALA A 413 8.57 0.25 5.92
C ALA A 413 7.48 1.31 5.69
N ARG A 414 7.87 2.44 5.11
CA ARG A 414 6.98 3.52 4.68
C ARG A 414 7.50 4.11 3.39
N GLN A 415 6.61 4.42 2.45
CA GLN A 415 6.94 5.29 1.33
C GLN A 415 6.60 6.73 1.69
N PHE A 416 7.46 7.66 1.27
CA PHE A 416 7.20 9.09 1.35
C PHE A 416 7.26 9.74 -0.03
N VAL A 417 6.50 10.83 -0.19
CA VAL A 417 6.50 11.68 -1.37
C VAL A 417 6.47 13.13 -0.94
N THR A 418 7.40 13.93 -1.44
CA THR A 418 7.41 15.38 -1.27
C THR A 418 7.15 16.04 -2.62
N THR A 419 6.14 16.90 -2.68
CA THR A 419 5.86 17.74 -3.84
C THR A 419 6.45 19.14 -3.66
N VAL A 420 6.53 19.91 -4.73
CA VAL A 420 6.89 21.33 -4.68
C VAL A 420 5.63 22.15 -4.48
N ASN A 421 5.70 23.16 -3.61
CA ASN A 421 4.72 24.23 -3.61
C ASN A 421 4.94 25.08 -4.87
N PRO A 422 3.97 25.14 -5.80
CA PRO A 422 4.11 25.93 -7.03
C PRO A 422 4.33 27.43 -6.80
N GLU A 423 3.91 27.99 -5.67
CA GLU A 423 4.03 29.40 -5.31
C GLU A 423 5.46 29.80 -4.92
N THR A 424 6.10 28.96 -4.10
CA THR A 424 7.39 29.29 -3.46
C THR A 424 8.56 28.53 -4.07
N GLY A 425 8.29 27.45 -4.82
CA GLY A 425 9.31 26.48 -5.22
C GLY A 425 9.85 25.63 -4.05
N GLU A 426 9.32 25.84 -2.84
CA GLU A 426 9.76 25.13 -1.64
C GLU A 426 9.09 23.75 -1.53
N PRO A 427 9.71 22.77 -0.86
CA PRO A 427 9.10 21.47 -0.64
C PRO A 427 7.89 21.54 0.29
N ASN A 428 6.80 20.88 -0.08
CA ASN A 428 5.65 20.64 0.79
C ASN A 428 5.98 19.63 1.90
N LYS A 429 5.11 19.56 2.91
CA LYS A 429 5.17 18.49 3.91
C LYS A 429 5.06 17.11 3.21
N PRO A 430 5.93 16.14 3.52
CA PRO A 430 5.85 14.81 2.92
C PRO A 430 4.49 14.14 3.18
N SER A 431 3.94 13.51 2.15
CA SER A 431 2.88 12.52 2.29
C SER A 431 3.51 11.16 2.52
N GLU A 432 3.00 10.38 3.48
CA GLU A 432 3.59 9.10 3.87
C GLU A 432 2.51 8.01 4.00
N LYS A 433 2.84 6.79 3.57
CA LYS A 433 1.99 5.60 3.76
C LYS A 433 2.86 4.42 4.23
N PRO A 434 2.46 3.67 5.27
CA PRO A 434 3.16 2.46 5.67
C PRO A 434 2.95 1.33 4.67
N THR A 435 3.90 0.39 4.64
CA THR A 435 3.71 -0.95 4.08
C THR A 435 3.01 -1.85 5.11
N GLN A 436 2.73 -3.09 4.75
CA GLN A 436 2.44 -4.18 5.69
C GLN A 436 3.57 -4.31 6.72
N LYS A 437 3.20 -4.78 7.91
CA LYS A 437 4.17 -5.21 8.91
C LYS A 437 4.41 -6.71 8.75
N ARG A 438 5.68 -7.10 8.62
CA ARG A 438 6.10 -8.50 8.53
C ARG A 438 6.75 -8.93 9.83
N VAL A 439 6.63 -10.22 10.15
CA VAL A 439 7.19 -10.81 11.37
C VAL A 439 7.78 -12.18 11.11
N ASN A 440 8.97 -12.44 11.65
CA ASN A 440 9.53 -13.79 11.75
C ASN A 440 9.76 -14.12 13.21
N LYS A 441 9.81 -15.42 13.56
CA LYS A 441 10.14 -15.85 14.92
C LYS A 441 11.44 -16.66 14.91
N VAL A 442 12.37 -16.31 15.78
CA VAL A 442 13.62 -17.06 15.92
C VAL A 442 13.30 -18.43 16.50
N LYS A 443 13.74 -19.51 15.82
CA LYS A 443 13.48 -20.90 16.23
C LYS A 443 13.86 -21.07 17.70
N GLU A 444 12.97 -21.72 18.47
CA GLU A 444 13.29 -22.10 19.84
C GLU A 444 14.40 -23.14 19.83
N ASN A 445 15.53 -22.84 20.48
CA ASN A 445 16.65 -23.77 20.64
C ASN A 445 16.32 -24.81 21.73
N LYS A 446 15.26 -25.59 21.54
CA LYS A 446 14.97 -26.76 22.38
C LYS A 446 15.27 -28.02 21.59
N PRO A 447 15.93 -29.02 22.20
CA PRO A 447 16.19 -30.27 21.50
C PRO A 447 14.89 -31.00 21.19
N GLU A 448 14.79 -31.52 19.97
CA GLU A 448 13.64 -32.27 19.43
C GLU A 448 14.12 -33.72 19.17
N PRO A 449 14.18 -34.59 20.19
CA PRO A 449 14.57 -35.98 20.00
C PRO A 449 13.44 -36.75 19.29
N HIS A 450 13.76 -37.85 18.61
CA HIS A 450 12.77 -38.66 17.90
C HIS A 450 12.96 -40.15 18.12
N LYS A 451 11.89 -40.93 18.00
CA LYS A 451 11.91 -42.40 18.05
C LYS A 451 11.15 -43.01 16.88
N PHE A 452 11.69 -44.08 16.30
CA PHE A 452 11.09 -44.83 15.19
C PHE A 452 11.18 -46.34 15.43
N VAL A 453 10.32 -47.11 14.75
CA VAL A 453 10.40 -48.58 14.70
C VAL A 453 10.57 -49.01 13.26
N LEU A 454 11.71 -49.65 12.96
CA LEU A 454 12.11 -49.93 11.60
C LEU A 454 12.22 -51.43 11.33
N ASP A 455 11.97 -51.82 10.08
CA ASP A 455 12.04 -53.21 9.62
C ASP A 455 13.47 -53.71 9.38
N LYS A 456 14.45 -52.80 9.29
CA LYS A 456 15.85 -53.09 9.01
C LYS A 456 16.80 -52.06 9.61
N ALA A 457 18.07 -52.44 9.70
CA ALA A 457 19.20 -51.60 10.11
C ALA A 457 19.58 -50.52 9.07
N ASN A 458 20.37 -49.54 9.51
CA ASN A 458 21.05 -48.52 8.68
C ASN A 458 20.12 -47.65 7.83
N VAL A 459 18.89 -47.45 8.28
CA VAL A 459 17.95 -46.55 7.61
C VAL A 459 18.31 -45.11 7.95
N ASP A 460 18.34 -44.26 6.92
CA ASP A 460 18.49 -42.81 7.03
C ASP A 460 19.69 -42.28 7.82
N VAL A 461 20.80 -43.00 7.89
CA VAL A 461 21.99 -42.62 8.69
C VAL A 461 22.60 -41.23 8.39
N LYS A 462 22.22 -40.56 7.29
CA LYS A 462 22.67 -39.20 6.92
C LYS A 462 21.56 -38.23 6.49
N GLY A 463 20.29 -38.60 6.63
CA GLY A 463 19.17 -37.78 6.16
C GLY A 463 18.18 -37.42 7.26
N THR A 464 17.07 -36.84 6.84
CA THR A 464 15.94 -36.41 7.70
C THR A 464 14.62 -37.05 7.26
N LYS A 465 14.67 -38.11 6.43
CA LYS A 465 13.50 -38.61 5.69
C LYS A 465 12.37 -39.07 6.62
N LEU A 466 12.72 -39.56 7.81
CA LEU A 466 11.76 -40.09 8.77
C LEU A 466 11.06 -39.00 9.60
N LEU A 467 11.48 -37.73 9.50
CA LEU A 467 10.87 -36.65 10.30
C LEU A 467 9.45 -36.30 9.83
N ASP A 468 9.15 -36.56 8.56
CA ASP A 468 7.87 -36.24 7.93
C ASP A 468 6.76 -37.27 8.24
N ASP A 469 7.12 -38.43 8.80
CA ASP A 469 6.21 -39.56 9.07
C ASP A 469 5.05 -39.17 9.99
N ASP A 470 5.26 -38.35 11.02
CA ASP A 470 4.21 -37.92 11.97
C ASP A 470 3.75 -36.46 11.73
N SER A 471 3.80 -35.97 10.48
CA SER A 471 3.49 -34.56 10.13
C SER A 471 2.01 -34.19 10.27
N GLU A 472 1.13 -35.17 10.40
CA GLU A 472 -0.32 -35.01 10.59
C GLU A 472 -0.71 -34.76 12.06
N LEU A 473 0.19 -35.04 13.01
CA LEU A 473 -0.05 -34.83 14.44
C LEU A 473 0.19 -33.37 14.83
N LYS A 474 -0.68 -32.84 15.69
CA LYS A 474 -0.57 -31.45 16.17
C LYS A 474 0.58 -31.29 17.16
N ASP A 475 0.78 -32.29 18.01
CA ASP A 475 1.93 -32.42 18.89
C ASP A 475 2.28 -33.90 19.00
N ARG A 476 3.20 -34.37 18.15
CA ARG A 476 3.59 -35.79 18.09
C ARG A 476 4.10 -36.35 19.43
N TYR A 477 4.69 -35.52 20.28
CA TYR A 477 5.15 -35.93 21.59
C TYR A 477 3.98 -36.18 22.53
N ALA A 478 3.08 -35.21 22.66
CA ALA A 478 1.91 -35.34 23.53
C ALA A 478 0.91 -36.39 23.03
N ASP A 479 0.65 -36.40 21.72
CA ASP A 479 -0.39 -37.21 21.10
C ASP A 479 -0.04 -38.72 21.18
N THR A 480 1.16 -39.12 20.75
CA THR A 480 1.57 -40.54 20.74
C THR A 480 1.78 -41.10 22.15
N ASN A 481 2.26 -40.28 23.10
CA ASN A 481 2.45 -40.73 24.48
C ASN A 481 1.13 -41.01 25.20
N LYS A 482 0.06 -40.29 24.81
CA LYS A 482 -1.31 -40.49 25.29
C LYS A 482 -2.02 -41.64 24.57
N GLU A 483 -1.90 -41.70 23.24
CA GLU A 483 -2.52 -42.70 22.39
C GLU A 483 -1.54 -43.13 21.27
N PRO A 484 -0.79 -44.24 21.46
CA PRO A 484 0.27 -44.66 20.51
C PRO A 484 -0.22 -45.00 19.10
N TYR A 485 -1.52 -45.30 18.97
CA TYR A 485 -2.19 -45.60 17.69
C TYR A 485 -2.75 -44.34 16.98
N ALA A 486 -2.51 -43.14 17.52
CA ALA A 486 -2.89 -41.88 16.89
C ALA A 486 -2.08 -41.60 15.62
N ASP A 487 -0.81 -42.05 15.59
CA ASP A 487 0.04 -42.10 14.40
C ASP A 487 -0.51 -43.15 13.43
N LYS A 488 -0.90 -42.69 12.23
CA LYS A 488 -1.55 -43.53 11.23
C LYS A 488 -0.55 -44.04 10.20
N THR A 489 -0.71 -45.27 9.75
CA THR A 489 0.19 -45.87 8.75
C THR A 489 0.06 -45.29 7.32
N ASP A 490 -0.77 -44.28 7.10
CA ASP A 490 -1.12 -43.81 5.75
C ASP A 490 -0.02 -42.95 5.11
N ASN A 491 0.86 -42.35 5.91
CA ASN A 491 1.99 -41.51 5.52
C ASN A 491 3.37 -42.07 5.93
N ASN A 492 3.43 -43.18 6.67
CA ASN A 492 4.70 -43.82 7.03
C ASN A 492 5.52 -44.24 5.81
N GLU A 493 6.82 -43.94 5.85
CA GLU A 493 7.80 -44.54 4.94
C GLU A 493 7.78 -46.08 5.02
N PRO A 494 8.08 -46.83 3.93
CA PRO A 494 7.97 -48.30 3.92
C PRO A 494 8.81 -49.02 4.96
N GLU A 495 9.92 -48.41 5.40
CA GLU A 495 10.76 -48.95 6.45
C GLU A 495 10.19 -48.75 7.86
N ASN A 496 9.34 -47.74 8.07
CA ASN A 496 8.74 -47.44 9.37
C ASN A 496 7.52 -48.35 9.58
N ILE A 497 7.70 -49.30 10.49
CA ILE A 497 6.71 -50.34 10.83
C ILE A 497 6.02 -50.06 12.16
N ASN A 498 5.95 -48.81 12.61
CA ASN A 498 5.12 -48.46 13.75
C ASN A 498 3.66 -48.90 13.52
N THR A 499 3.00 -49.39 14.57
CA THR A 499 1.65 -49.98 14.61
C THR A 499 1.46 -51.30 13.84
N ALA A 500 2.50 -51.80 13.15
CA ALA A 500 2.41 -53.05 12.40
C ALA A 500 2.20 -54.28 13.31
N VAL A 501 1.56 -55.31 12.75
CA VAL A 501 1.39 -56.61 13.40
C VAL A 501 2.61 -57.51 13.14
N LEU A 502 3.31 -57.89 14.21
CA LEU A 502 4.62 -58.56 14.13
C LEU A 502 4.62 -59.93 14.82
N LYS A 503 5.19 -60.94 14.15
CA LYS A 503 5.28 -62.30 14.70
C LYS A 503 6.31 -62.38 15.83
N ALA A 504 6.03 -63.22 16.82
CA ALA A 504 7.01 -63.59 17.84
C ALA A 504 8.32 -64.12 17.21
N GLY A 505 9.46 -63.73 17.76
CA GLY A 505 10.79 -64.04 17.21
C GLY A 505 11.29 -63.06 16.13
N THR A 506 10.49 -62.07 15.70
CA THR A 506 10.94 -61.05 14.74
C THR A 506 11.91 -60.08 15.41
N THR A 507 12.99 -59.74 14.72
CA THR A 507 13.88 -58.63 15.10
C THR A 507 13.41 -57.36 14.41
N ILE A 508 13.20 -56.32 15.21
CA ILE A 508 12.92 -54.95 14.77
C ILE A 508 14.08 -54.04 15.17
N HIS A 509 14.14 -52.85 14.58
CA HIS A 509 15.17 -51.86 14.88
C HIS A 509 14.52 -50.62 15.47
N TYR A 510 14.62 -50.45 16.79
CA TYR A 510 14.29 -49.17 17.40
C TYR A 510 15.37 -48.16 17.03
N GLN A 511 14.96 -46.99 16.57
CA GLN A 511 15.88 -45.93 16.20
C GLN A 511 15.55 -44.69 17.01
N VAL A 512 16.51 -44.20 17.80
CA VAL A 512 16.37 -43.00 18.64
C VAL A 512 17.31 -41.92 18.12
N TRP A 513 16.79 -40.73 17.83
CA TRP A 513 17.59 -39.58 17.44
C TRP A 513 17.75 -38.66 18.64
N VAL A 514 19.00 -38.46 19.05
CA VAL A 514 19.42 -37.50 20.06
C VAL A 514 19.76 -36.21 19.35
N ASP A 515 19.00 -35.16 19.62
CA ASP A 515 19.17 -33.83 19.05
C ASP A 515 20.19 -33.01 19.84
N THR A 516 21.34 -32.72 19.23
CA THR A 516 22.31 -31.77 19.77
C THR A 516 22.35 -30.46 18.98
N THR A 517 21.44 -30.27 18.01
CA THR A 517 21.39 -29.11 17.13
C THR A 517 21.23 -27.76 17.85
N PRO A 518 20.59 -27.66 19.02
CA PRO A 518 20.52 -26.40 19.77
C PRO A 518 21.81 -26.01 20.49
N PHE A 519 22.79 -26.91 20.57
CA PHE A 519 24.04 -26.73 21.28
C PHE A 519 25.20 -26.53 20.31
N ASP A 520 26.21 -25.79 20.75
CA ASP A 520 27.38 -25.43 19.97
C ASP A 520 28.69 -25.72 20.73
N LYS A 521 29.82 -25.33 20.15
CA LYS A 521 31.14 -25.53 20.74
C LYS A 521 31.36 -24.83 22.08
N GLU A 522 30.58 -23.79 22.39
CA GLU A 522 30.64 -23.02 23.64
C GLU A 522 29.73 -23.61 24.73
N SER A 523 28.83 -24.52 24.35
CA SER A 523 27.91 -25.20 25.26
C SER A 523 28.65 -26.15 26.20
N LEU A 524 28.54 -25.90 27.51
CA LEU A 524 29.15 -26.71 28.55
C LEU A 524 28.15 -27.72 29.11
N LEU A 525 28.15 -28.93 28.54
CA LEU A 525 27.30 -30.05 28.98
C LEU A 525 28.14 -31.12 29.67
N GLN A 526 27.65 -31.66 30.79
CA GLN A 526 28.26 -32.85 31.40
C GLN A 526 27.92 -34.11 30.59
N THR A 527 26.69 -34.21 30.07
CA THR A 527 26.26 -35.30 29.18
C THR A 527 25.06 -34.90 28.31
N ILE A 528 24.94 -35.53 27.14
CA ILE A 528 23.76 -35.51 26.27
C ILE A 528 23.65 -36.87 25.58
N GLY A 529 22.53 -37.57 25.74
CA GLY A 529 22.38 -38.94 25.22
C GLY A 529 20.94 -39.45 25.32
N ALA A 530 20.76 -40.76 25.21
CA ALA A 530 19.44 -41.39 25.21
C ALA A 530 19.26 -42.38 26.37
N GLU A 531 18.02 -42.51 26.83
CA GLU A 531 17.54 -43.63 27.63
C GLU A 531 16.31 -44.23 26.92
N ASP A 532 16.30 -45.54 26.69
CA ASP A 532 15.20 -46.29 26.07
C ASP A 532 14.52 -47.16 27.13
N ASP A 533 13.21 -46.96 27.32
CA ASP A 533 12.37 -47.72 28.25
C ASP A 533 11.52 -48.70 27.46
N TYR A 534 12.02 -49.94 27.36
CA TYR A 534 11.45 -51.00 26.54
C TYR A 534 10.84 -52.09 27.42
N ASP A 535 9.77 -52.73 26.96
CA ASP A 535 9.16 -53.81 27.73
C ASP A 535 9.98 -55.11 27.65
N GLU A 536 10.84 -55.32 28.64
CA GLU A 536 11.68 -56.51 28.75
C GLU A 536 10.88 -57.81 28.90
N ARG A 537 9.57 -57.76 29.19
CA ARG A 537 8.73 -58.96 29.18
C ARG A 537 8.51 -59.47 27.76
N TYR A 538 8.56 -58.59 26.75
CA TYR A 538 8.22 -58.92 25.37
C TYR A 538 9.38 -58.83 24.40
N VAL A 539 10.43 -58.06 24.73
CA VAL A 539 11.55 -57.82 23.82
C VAL A 539 12.87 -58.13 24.51
N THR A 540 13.84 -58.64 23.73
CA THR A 540 15.23 -58.84 24.15
C THR A 540 16.16 -57.98 23.30
N ILE A 541 17.09 -57.28 23.94
CA ILE A 541 18.07 -56.41 23.29
C ILE A 541 19.48 -56.94 23.57
N ASP A 542 20.30 -57.09 22.53
CA ASP A 542 21.74 -57.33 22.67
C ASP A 542 22.47 -55.99 22.62
N THR A 543 23.02 -55.56 23.75
CA THR A 543 23.74 -54.28 23.85
C THR A 543 24.96 -54.20 22.95
N LYS A 544 25.55 -55.34 22.56
CA LYS A 544 26.71 -55.38 21.64
C LYS A 544 26.32 -55.09 20.19
N ALA A 545 25.04 -55.24 19.86
CA ALA A 545 24.49 -54.97 18.53
C ALA A 545 24.01 -53.51 18.38
N VAL A 546 23.93 -52.75 19.48
CA VAL A 546 23.53 -51.33 19.44
C VAL A 546 24.62 -50.51 18.75
N LYS A 547 24.20 -49.60 17.88
CA LYS A 547 25.08 -48.71 17.12
C LYS A 547 24.69 -47.26 17.31
N VAL A 548 25.66 -46.37 17.33
CA VAL A 548 25.43 -44.92 17.36
C VAL A 548 26.11 -44.29 16.15
N TYR A 549 25.35 -43.54 15.36
CA TYR A 549 25.84 -42.83 14.17
C TYR A 549 25.74 -41.33 14.35
N ASN A 550 26.79 -40.59 14.02
CA ASN A 550 26.72 -39.14 13.88
C ASN A 550 26.03 -38.83 12.54
N LYS A 551 24.84 -38.23 12.54
CA LYS A 551 24.03 -38.08 11.31
C LYS A 551 24.62 -37.11 10.29
N SER A 552 25.37 -36.09 10.72
CA SER A 552 26.05 -35.16 9.81
C SER A 552 27.07 -35.90 8.94
N THR A 553 27.82 -36.82 9.54
CA THR A 553 28.91 -37.55 8.86
C THR A 553 28.56 -38.98 8.46
N GLY A 554 27.45 -39.53 8.98
CA GLY A 554 27.00 -40.93 8.95
C GLY A 554 28.04 -41.94 9.46
N LYS A 555 29.01 -41.50 10.26
CA LYS A 555 30.04 -42.37 10.82
C LYS A 555 29.50 -43.11 12.03
N ASP A 556 29.85 -44.39 12.14
CA ASP A 556 29.69 -45.17 13.37
C ASP A 556 30.64 -44.57 14.44
N VAL A 557 30.05 -44.04 15.50
CA VAL A 557 30.71 -43.41 16.65
C VAL A 557 30.37 -44.16 17.95
N THR A 558 29.94 -45.42 17.86
CA THR A 558 29.52 -46.24 19.02
C THR A 558 30.58 -46.27 20.13
N SER A 559 31.87 -46.24 19.79
CA SER A 559 32.97 -46.22 20.75
C SER A 559 33.04 -44.97 21.64
N GLN A 560 32.27 -43.92 21.32
CA GLN A 560 32.17 -42.70 22.11
C GLN A 560 31.11 -42.79 23.22
N PHE A 561 30.33 -43.87 23.27
CA PHE A 561 29.21 -44.04 24.19
C PHE A 561 29.42 -45.26 25.10
N ASP A 562 28.97 -45.13 26.35
CA ASP A 562 28.72 -46.26 27.24
C ASP A 562 27.28 -46.71 27.04
N ILE A 563 27.09 -48.03 26.83
CA ILE A 563 25.80 -48.64 26.54
C ILE A 563 25.52 -49.70 27.62
N GLU A 564 24.57 -49.41 28.50
CA GLU A 564 24.23 -50.29 29.61
C GLU A 564 22.74 -50.65 29.56
N ASN A 565 22.41 -51.90 29.88
CA ASN A 565 21.03 -52.36 29.96
C ASN A 565 20.77 -52.92 31.36
N LYS A 566 19.78 -52.37 32.05
CA LYS A 566 19.39 -52.77 33.40
C LYS A 566 17.89 -52.62 33.59
N ASP A 567 17.23 -53.71 34.00
CA ASP A 567 15.80 -53.75 34.38
C ASP A 567 14.88 -53.12 33.32
N GLY A 568 15.01 -53.53 32.04
CA GLY A 568 14.24 -53.00 30.91
C GLY A 568 14.61 -51.59 30.44
N LYS A 569 15.69 -51.01 30.98
CA LYS A 569 16.14 -49.66 30.64
C LYS A 569 17.52 -49.69 30.01
N LEU A 570 17.60 -49.24 28.75
CA LEU A 570 18.85 -49.10 28.01
C LEU A 570 19.34 -47.66 28.11
N THR A 571 20.56 -47.43 28.60
CA THR A 571 21.19 -46.11 28.65
C THR A 571 22.30 -46.03 27.60
N ILE A 572 22.34 -44.92 26.85
CA ILE A 572 23.33 -44.64 25.80
C ILE A 572 23.86 -43.23 26.05
N LEU A 573 24.96 -43.13 26.79
CA LEU A 573 25.52 -41.85 27.23
C LEU A 573 26.98 -41.71 26.77
N PRO A 574 27.44 -40.49 26.40
CA PRO A 574 28.83 -40.26 26.08
C PRO A 574 29.78 -40.70 27.21
N ASN A 575 30.78 -41.50 26.86
CA ASN A 575 31.74 -42.05 27.80
C ASN A 575 32.86 -41.06 28.15
N ASP A 576 33.75 -41.46 29.04
CA ASP A 576 34.83 -40.61 29.53
C ASP A 576 35.87 -40.21 28.45
N SER A 577 35.97 -40.94 27.32
CA SER A 577 36.96 -40.66 26.27
C SER A 577 36.70 -39.35 25.52
N VAL A 578 35.44 -38.92 25.48
CA VAL A 578 34.98 -37.69 24.84
C VAL A 578 34.70 -36.56 25.82
N LYS A 579 35.15 -36.70 27.08
CA LYS A 579 35.02 -35.69 28.13
C LYS A 579 36.36 -35.05 28.46
N LYS A 580 36.32 -33.81 28.95
CA LYS A 580 37.45 -33.07 29.52
C LYS A 580 37.11 -32.57 30.93
N THR A 581 38.14 -32.47 31.77
CA THR A 581 37.99 -31.93 33.13
C THR A 581 37.87 -30.40 33.09
N LEU A 582 36.86 -29.86 33.76
CA LEU A 582 36.66 -28.43 33.96
C LEU A 582 36.43 -28.17 35.46
N GLY A 583 37.47 -27.73 36.17
CA GLY A 583 37.43 -27.61 37.62
C GLY A 583 37.23 -28.98 38.30
N GLN A 584 36.15 -29.14 39.06
CA GLN A 584 35.82 -30.39 39.76
C GLN A 584 34.85 -31.31 39.00
N ILE A 585 34.38 -30.90 37.82
CA ILE A 585 33.43 -31.66 36.99
C ILE A 585 34.08 -32.11 35.67
N LYS A 586 33.44 -33.05 34.97
CA LYS A 586 33.76 -33.40 33.60
C LYS A 586 32.66 -32.90 32.67
N VAL A 587 33.04 -32.27 31.56
CA VAL A 587 32.13 -31.81 30.51
C VAL A 587 32.54 -32.42 29.17
N LEU A 588 31.63 -32.44 28.20
CA LEU A 588 31.92 -32.89 26.84
C LEU A 588 33.03 -32.04 26.23
N ASP A 589 34.00 -32.71 25.62
CA ASP A 589 35.06 -32.08 24.86
C ASP A 589 34.58 -31.90 23.41
N THR A 590 34.16 -30.69 23.06
CA THR A 590 33.59 -30.36 21.74
C THR A 590 34.58 -30.53 20.57
N SER A 591 35.87 -30.77 20.87
CA SER A 591 36.86 -31.20 19.86
C SER A 591 36.82 -32.70 19.54
N LYS A 592 36.17 -33.50 20.39
CA LYS A 592 36.04 -34.97 20.29
C LYS A 592 34.59 -35.43 20.13
N PHE A 593 33.64 -34.64 20.62
CA PHE A 593 32.20 -34.87 20.53
C PHE A 593 31.56 -33.68 19.81
N GLU A 594 31.02 -33.91 18.61
CA GLU A 594 30.41 -32.85 17.81
C GLU A 594 29.04 -32.47 18.39
N LEU A 595 28.80 -31.17 18.61
CA LEU A 595 27.48 -30.61 18.92
C LEU A 595 26.97 -29.86 17.68
N GLY A 596 25.67 -29.60 17.61
CA GLY A 596 25.04 -29.02 16.42
C GLY A 596 24.51 -30.08 15.44
N VAL A 597 24.48 -31.36 15.84
CA VAL A 597 24.11 -32.50 14.97
C VAL A 597 23.10 -33.43 15.66
N TYR A 598 22.46 -34.30 14.89
CA TYR A 598 21.75 -35.44 15.46
C TYR A 598 22.69 -36.65 15.63
N TYR A 599 22.54 -37.39 16.72
CA TYR A 599 23.09 -38.73 16.88
C TYR A 599 21.96 -39.76 16.76
N GLN A 600 22.11 -40.72 15.86
CA GLN A 600 21.16 -41.80 15.63
C GLN A 600 21.62 -43.06 16.37
N VAL A 601 20.87 -43.47 17.39
CA VAL A 601 21.04 -44.74 18.10
C VAL A 601 20.18 -45.79 17.40
N GLU A 602 20.79 -46.85 16.90
CA GLU A 602 20.12 -48.02 16.35
C GLU A 602 20.16 -49.17 17.36
N ILE A 603 18.98 -49.67 17.73
CA ILE A 603 18.78 -50.66 18.78
C ILE A 603 18.04 -51.87 18.19
N PRO A 604 18.76 -52.93 17.78
CA PRO A 604 18.14 -54.18 17.38
C PRO A 604 17.43 -54.86 18.55
N ALA A 605 16.13 -55.12 18.41
CA ALA A 605 15.26 -55.62 19.45
C ALA A 605 14.50 -56.85 18.95
N THR A 606 14.61 -57.98 19.63
CA THR A 606 13.96 -59.24 19.21
C THR A 606 12.75 -59.53 20.07
N ILE A 607 11.58 -59.64 19.44
CA ILE A 607 10.33 -60.03 20.10
C ILE A 607 10.50 -61.46 20.60
N LYS A 608 10.23 -61.70 21.89
CA LYS A 608 10.37 -63.03 22.50
C LYS A 608 9.38 -64.02 21.88
N LYS A 609 9.72 -65.31 21.93
CA LYS A 609 8.92 -66.38 21.28
C LYS A 609 7.63 -66.70 22.02
N ASP A 610 7.59 -66.38 23.31
CA ASP A 610 6.52 -66.66 24.27
C ASP A 610 5.61 -65.45 24.52
N VAL A 611 5.75 -64.38 23.73
CA VAL A 611 4.83 -63.23 23.82
C VAL A 611 3.41 -63.69 23.45
N PRO A 612 2.41 -63.45 24.31
CA PRO A 612 1.03 -63.84 24.03
C PRO A 612 0.49 -63.20 22.74
N ALA A 613 -0.54 -63.84 22.17
CA ALA A 613 -1.22 -63.34 21.00
C ALA A 613 -2.03 -62.05 21.30
N GLY A 614 -2.01 -61.10 20.37
CA GLY A 614 -2.71 -59.82 20.51
C GLY A 614 -2.09 -58.83 21.51
N THR A 615 -0.89 -59.10 22.03
CA THR A 615 -0.17 -58.24 22.97
C THR A 615 0.37 -56.99 22.28
N ASP A 616 0.17 -55.83 22.92
CA ASP A 616 0.80 -54.58 22.56
C ASP A 616 2.23 -54.52 23.12
N ILE A 617 3.18 -54.19 22.26
CA ILE A 617 4.60 -54.01 22.54
C ILE A 617 4.88 -52.52 22.38
N GLU A 618 4.83 -51.80 23.50
CA GLU A 618 5.10 -50.37 23.55
C GLU A 618 6.58 -50.09 23.83
N ASN A 619 7.09 -49.01 23.28
CA ASN A 619 8.44 -48.55 23.56
C ASN A 619 8.51 -47.00 23.50
N THR A 620 9.12 -46.40 24.51
CA THR A 620 9.34 -44.94 24.59
C THR A 620 10.80 -44.67 24.92
N ALA A 621 11.39 -43.65 24.31
CA ALA A 621 12.74 -43.20 24.66
C ALA A 621 12.67 -41.80 25.26
N LYS A 622 13.79 -41.35 25.80
CA LYS A 622 14.01 -39.96 26.15
C LYS A 622 15.43 -39.55 25.90
N GLN A 623 15.62 -38.30 25.52
CA GLN A 623 16.90 -37.64 25.54
C GLN A 623 17.18 -37.10 26.94
N VAL A 624 18.39 -37.32 27.43
CA VAL A 624 18.86 -36.84 28.72
C VAL A 624 19.96 -35.83 28.51
N ILE A 625 19.82 -34.68 29.16
CA ILE A 625 20.79 -33.58 29.11
C ILE A 625 21.16 -33.23 30.54
N VAL A 626 22.45 -33.08 30.81
CA VAL A 626 22.94 -32.55 32.08
C VAL A 626 23.87 -31.38 31.78
N ASP A 627 23.48 -30.20 32.24
CA ASP A 627 24.28 -28.99 32.06
C ASP A 627 25.51 -28.95 32.99
N LYS A 628 26.34 -27.92 32.83
CA LYS A 628 27.53 -27.71 33.68
C LYS A 628 27.22 -27.68 35.19
N ASP A 629 26.02 -27.27 35.60
CA ASP A 629 25.63 -27.12 36.99
C ASP A 629 25.03 -28.43 37.56
N GLY A 630 24.94 -29.48 36.74
CA GLY A 630 24.39 -30.77 37.12
C GLY A 630 22.86 -30.81 37.04
N LYS A 631 22.21 -29.80 36.45
CA LYS A 631 20.76 -29.79 36.26
C LYS A 631 20.41 -30.77 35.14
N LYS A 632 19.53 -31.72 35.46
CA LYS A 632 19.05 -32.73 34.52
C LYS A 632 17.78 -32.24 33.81
N GLU A 633 17.77 -32.35 32.50
CA GLU A 633 16.59 -32.19 31.65
C GLU A 633 16.33 -33.51 30.91
N GLU A 634 15.06 -33.91 30.84
CA GLU A 634 14.63 -35.14 30.18
C GLU A 634 13.53 -34.79 29.17
N LEU A 635 13.78 -35.12 27.90
CA LEU A 635 12.87 -34.86 26.79
C LEU A 635 12.37 -36.19 26.25
N ILE A 636 11.09 -36.48 26.45
CA ILE A 636 10.47 -37.75 26.05
C ILE A 636 10.25 -37.73 24.53
N THR A 637 10.55 -38.84 23.86
CA THR A 637 10.30 -39.01 22.42
C THR A 637 8.85 -39.40 22.16
N GLU A 638 8.49 -39.60 20.89
CA GLU A 638 7.26 -40.30 20.53
C GLU A 638 7.22 -41.70 21.15
N LYS A 639 6.03 -42.14 21.54
CA LYS A 639 5.79 -43.52 22.00
C LYS A 639 5.36 -44.37 20.82
N ARG A 640 6.03 -45.50 20.63
CA ARG A 640 5.79 -46.41 19.52
C ARG A 640 5.16 -47.71 20.00
N VAL A 641 4.35 -48.33 19.16
CA VAL A 641 3.61 -49.55 19.50
C VAL A 641 3.60 -50.53 18.33
N ASN A 642 3.75 -51.81 18.62
CA ASN A 642 3.48 -52.90 17.70
C ASN A 642 2.57 -53.94 18.36
N LYS A 643 1.91 -54.79 17.58
CA LYS A 643 0.98 -55.79 18.10
C LYS A 643 1.34 -57.19 17.62
N THR A 644 1.25 -58.20 18.49
CA THR A 644 1.39 -59.60 18.04
C THR A 644 0.09 -60.09 17.37
N PRO A 645 0.15 -61.06 16.43
CA PRO A 645 -1.05 -61.64 15.82
C PRO A 645 -2.02 -62.18 16.87
N LYS A 646 -3.33 -62.06 16.63
CA LYS A 646 -4.35 -62.73 17.44
C LYS A 646 -4.34 -64.23 17.15
N GLU A 647 -4.68 -65.07 18.13
CA GLU A 647 -4.91 -66.50 17.89
C GLU A 647 -6.06 -66.66 16.88
N GLU A 648 -5.85 -67.47 15.83
CA GLU A 648 -6.97 -67.94 15.01
C GLU A 648 -7.88 -68.79 15.90
N GLN A 649 -9.14 -68.37 16.07
CA GLN A 649 -10.16 -69.24 16.64
C GLN A 649 -10.33 -70.44 15.71
N ALA A 650 -9.78 -71.59 16.11
CA ALA A 650 -10.13 -72.87 15.52
C ALA A 650 -11.62 -73.12 15.79
N THR A 651 -12.48 -72.86 14.81
CA THR A 651 -13.86 -73.32 14.84
C THR A 651 -13.84 -74.84 14.78
N GLY A 652 -14.17 -75.45 15.92
CA GLY A 652 -14.07 -76.88 16.13
C GLY A 652 -14.98 -77.68 15.20
N ALA A 653 -14.38 -78.61 14.47
CA ALA A 653 -15.03 -79.84 14.04
C ALA A 653 -14.02 -80.99 14.20
N LEU A 654 -14.12 -81.73 15.31
CA LEU A 654 -13.45 -83.02 15.47
C LEU A 654 -14.03 -84.02 14.44
N PRO A 655 -13.20 -84.73 13.66
CA PRO A 655 -13.71 -85.77 12.78
C PRO A 655 -14.08 -87.02 13.59
N ARG A 656 -15.32 -87.50 13.44
CA ARG A 656 -15.71 -88.85 13.85
C ARG A 656 -15.30 -89.87 12.78
N THR A 657 -14.46 -90.81 13.20
CA THR A 657 -14.34 -92.22 12.78
C THR A 657 -14.42 -92.59 11.28
N GLY A 658 -13.26 -93.02 10.76
CA GLY A 658 -13.13 -94.25 9.97
C GLY A 658 -13.41 -94.19 8.46
N GLU A 659 -12.38 -93.87 7.66
CA GLU A 659 -11.96 -94.71 6.51
C GLU A 659 -10.62 -94.21 5.94
N LYS A 660 -9.91 -95.13 5.30
CA LYS A 660 -8.51 -95.02 4.91
C LYS A 660 -8.28 -94.05 3.74
N ALA A 661 -7.17 -93.33 3.84
CA ALA A 661 -6.25 -92.88 2.79
C ALA A 661 -6.83 -92.46 1.42
N GLY A 662 -6.71 -91.16 1.12
CA GLY A 662 -6.77 -90.66 -0.25
C GLY A 662 -6.86 -89.14 -0.34
N LEU A 663 -5.72 -88.50 -0.66
CA LEU A 663 -5.57 -87.18 -1.30
C LEU A 663 -6.65 -86.09 -1.09
N LEU A 664 -6.28 -84.97 -0.44
CA LEU A 664 -6.55 -83.64 -0.98
C LEU A 664 -5.58 -82.59 -0.41
N TYR A 665 -4.47 -82.36 -1.12
CA TYR A 665 -3.79 -81.07 -1.12
C TYR A 665 -4.68 -80.08 -1.87
N THR A 666 -5.18 -79.03 -1.21
CA THR A 666 -5.44 -77.68 -1.75
C THR A 666 -6.39 -76.92 -0.81
N LEU A 667 -5.87 -76.11 0.13
CA LEU A 667 -6.50 -74.87 0.60
C LEU A 667 -5.63 -74.07 1.59
N VAL A 668 -4.35 -73.83 1.29
CA VAL A 668 -3.49 -72.91 2.09
C VAL A 668 -2.77 -71.87 1.20
N GLY A 669 -3.09 -71.79 -0.09
CA GLY A 669 -2.38 -70.90 -1.04
C GLY A 669 -3.04 -69.56 -1.38
N SER A 670 -4.30 -69.31 -0.98
CA SER A 670 -5.13 -68.28 -1.62
C SER A 670 -5.46 -67.04 -0.78
N LEU A 671 -5.04 -66.96 0.49
CA LEU A 671 -5.23 -65.75 1.31
C LEU A 671 -4.02 -64.80 1.34
N LEU A 672 -2.90 -65.17 0.71
CA LEU A 672 -1.68 -64.34 0.62
C LEU A 672 -1.51 -63.60 -0.73
N LEU A 673 -2.44 -63.73 -1.66
CA LEU A 673 -2.39 -63.03 -2.96
C LEU A 673 -3.30 -61.79 -3.04
N ALA A 674 -4.15 -61.53 -2.04
CA ALA A 674 -5.01 -60.33 -2.02
C ALA A 674 -4.25 -59.04 -1.65
N GLY A 675 -3.24 -59.10 -0.77
CA GLY A 675 -2.45 -57.93 -0.37
C GLY A 675 -1.43 -57.44 -1.40
N LEU A 676 -1.02 -58.30 -2.35
CA LEU A 676 -0.08 -57.94 -3.42
C LEU A 676 -0.78 -57.40 -4.69
N ALA A 677 -2.09 -57.64 -4.85
CA ALA A 677 -2.86 -57.18 -6.00
C ALA A 677 -3.37 -55.73 -5.85
N GLU A 678 -3.66 -55.27 -4.62
CA GLU A 678 -4.04 -53.87 -4.36
C GLU A 678 -2.86 -52.89 -4.55
N TRP A 679 -1.63 -53.36 -4.39
CA TRP A 679 -0.41 -52.56 -4.51
C TRP A 679 -0.14 -52.08 -5.94
N LYS A 680 -0.50 -52.87 -6.97
CA LYS A 680 -0.35 -52.46 -8.38
C LYS A 680 -1.46 -51.53 -8.87
N ILE A 681 -2.65 -51.53 -8.25
CA ILE A 681 -3.78 -50.69 -8.68
C ILE A 681 -3.63 -49.25 -8.13
N ARG A 682 -3.06 -49.06 -6.94
CA ARG A 682 -2.80 -47.73 -6.35
C ARG A 682 -1.66 -46.96 -7.04
N LEU A 683 -0.64 -47.64 -7.56
CA LEU A 683 0.43 -47.01 -8.34
C LEU A 683 -0.08 -46.47 -9.69
N PHE A 684 -1.04 -47.17 -10.32
CA PHE A 684 -1.72 -46.71 -11.53
C PHE A 684 -2.66 -45.51 -11.28
N SER A 685 -3.31 -45.42 -10.12
CA SER A 685 -4.19 -44.29 -9.81
C SER A 685 -3.44 -43.00 -9.45
N LYS A 686 -2.27 -43.10 -8.79
CA LYS A 686 -1.39 -41.95 -8.51
C LYS A 686 -0.74 -41.40 -9.79
N GLN A 687 -0.34 -42.26 -10.73
CA GLN A 687 0.18 -41.82 -12.04
C GLN A 687 -0.92 -41.28 -12.97
N MET A 688 -2.13 -41.85 -12.97
CA MET A 688 -3.25 -41.29 -13.74
C MET A 688 -3.74 -39.92 -13.21
N LYS A 689 -3.75 -39.68 -11.89
CA LYS A 689 -4.07 -38.35 -11.34
C LYS A 689 -3.02 -37.30 -11.69
N LYS A 690 -1.75 -37.69 -11.83
CA LYS A 690 -0.67 -36.80 -12.28
C LYS A 690 -0.74 -36.51 -13.78
N ALA A 691 -1.17 -37.48 -14.60
CA ALA A 691 -1.39 -37.31 -16.04
C ALA A 691 -2.68 -36.52 -16.37
N LEU A 692 -3.76 -36.69 -15.61
CA LEU A 692 -5.02 -35.95 -15.79
C LEU A 692 -4.91 -34.46 -15.40
N LYS A 693 -3.98 -34.09 -14.49
CA LYS A 693 -3.71 -32.68 -14.17
C LYS A 693 -2.84 -31.96 -15.22
N GLN A 694 -2.26 -32.69 -16.17
CA GLN A 694 -1.50 -32.13 -17.30
C GLN A 694 -2.33 -31.99 -18.59
N VAL A 695 -3.61 -32.40 -18.59
CA VAL A 695 -4.51 -32.33 -19.76
C VAL A 695 -5.67 -31.33 -19.54
N SER A 696 -5.64 -30.52 -18.47
CA SER A 696 -6.53 -29.36 -18.31
C SER A 696 -5.73 -28.03 -18.23
N LYS A 697 -4.78 -27.86 -19.14
CA LYS A 697 -4.25 -26.56 -19.56
C LYS A 697 -4.28 -26.51 -21.08
#